data_AF-A0A9W7L9C7-F1
#
_entry.id   AF-A0A9W7L9C7-F1
#
_cell.length_a   1.000
_cell.length_b   1.000
_cell.length_c   1.000
_cell.angle_alpha   90.00
_cell.angle_beta   90.00
_cell.angle_gamma   90.00
#
_symmetry.space_group_name_H-M   'P 1'
#
loop_
_entity.id
_entity.type
_entity.pdbx_description
1 polymer ?
#
loop_
_entity_poly.entity_id
_entity_poly.type
_entity_poly.pdbx_seq_one_letter_code
_entity_poly.pdbx_strand_id
1 'polypeptide(L)'
;MSPAPALLFISLLCVAHASINCPRLSSTLSYTQSNAPRDISSILRVVVEKVNRELEGVIDVDVEWTGSELHRKVGKYDVTAKVTRRIKQAGGAMEESTDCFSVPFVINDDDECNLPVGHAMRHKCHESAFCVNTVGGYQCECRKPPASSSSEAWALSLLSSSCPLSATSDCCSTDDCKADFVCPVDPCGANGGSDCGAKSGAKCVSDVFEDGSGATYKCQCPSGLYGNGHVCNPGDSIPNPKVGFDGLPTEATRTANFCGCTKPSVDQCAGFPTCEAKNTACTIAADGKGPPTCECKPGYVDTPEHGCVDETPPTLKLRCDQNNDGVMKLKQGDNYEECAVDIMDDNAEDLARTLKIKYSEPLPSGCLRKMGSFTVNYSVATPWTDPPFQEVTRTVEVGDLDECKISSKQAQFYCPEAMPRCDVASGALCKNTIGSYTCECPKCTTGDGFLPISGLNPDDPLKPFNYNGGTGCVDSCKPELKLHGPNPRVFRVPKNNGLQGLTSKGKEVSSGFIKSDSGERNYDSEVKALIRGSGGLELCATKNNAATVTGKHCATASDTTPNGIIDLSDKIIVGDPVRSPKQPNMWRVPYNVVDSIGNRADTVWRDVVVEEMSFEEYEVTLRKDFDEEKRRAVEEAVAKATRKEKGDCEEKVRRLEEGERVKGGGRNSNKCAKCPPPPKCPDFDGKDDNGLRKELRACQSDLGDVKRSLTDRTNESGGGGRGGGGGDKTLASTLEEIFPLFLILMLGSSTLGLLVLVLQRAKSVLMGTSGVVRGKGDDERASNLAKSVTYHSPRHGTGSVSVNGSTAGTVQPQTPQSARSGVFSPGSVGSAKSMQSPASYNLSPITPSRMSKR
;
A
#
# COMPACT_ATOMS: atom_id res chain seq x y z
N MET A 1 18.59 69.36 56.52
CA MET A 1 19.11 69.27 55.14
C MET A 1 18.62 67.94 54.57
N SER A 2 17.55 67.97 53.78
CA SER A 2 16.98 66.79 53.11
C SER A 2 17.82 66.42 51.88
N PRO A 3 18.02 65.13 51.56
CA PRO A 3 18.62 64.74 50.29
C PRO A 3 17.56 64.77 49.18
N ALA A 4 17.97 65.28 48.02
CA ALA A 4 17.18 65.39 46.80
C ALA A 4 16.89 64.03 46.15
N PRO A 5 15.81 63.88 45.36
CA PRO A 5 15.49 62.65 44.65
C PRO A 5 16.37 62.52 43.40
N ALA A 6 16.99 61.35 43.24
CA ALA A 6 17.72 60.97 42.04
C ALA A 6 16.74 60.67 40.90
N LEU A 7 16.83 61.45 39.82
CA LEU A 7 16.17 61.19 38.54
C LEU A 7 16.79 59.94 37.90
N LEU A 8 16.02 58.86 37.86
CA LEU A 8 16.38 57.60 37.22
C LEU A 8 16.00 57.70 35.73
N PHE A 9 16.98 58.04 34.89
CA PHE A 9 16.86 58.02 33.44
C PHE A 9 16.75 56.55 32.97
N ILE A 10 15.52 56.06 32.77
CA ILE A 10 15.26 54.81 32.06
C ILE A 10 15.55 55.08 30.58
N SER A 11 16.75 54.68 30.14
CA SER A 11 17.08 54.65 28.72
C SER A 11 16.31 53.50 28.09
N LEU A 12 15.28 53.83 27.29
CA LEU A 12 14.65 52.89 26.35
C LEU A 12 15.73 52.41 25.36
N LEU A 13 16.37 51.29 25.68
CA LEU A 13 17.18 50.55 24.73
C LEU A 13 16.21 49.91 23.72
N CYS A 14 16.11 50.51 22.53
CA CYS A 14 15.62 49.79 21.35
C CYS A 14 16.48 48.54 21.19
N VAL A 15 15.93 47.37 21.54
CA VAL A 15 16.55 46.08 21.28
C VAL A 15 16.54 45.91 19.76
N ALA A 16 17.66 46.25 19.11
CA ALA A 16 17.89 45.83 17.75
C ALA A 16 17.84 44.31 17.74
N HIS A 17 16.83 43.75 17.06
CA HIS A 17 16.72 42.30 16.83
C HIS A 17 17.98 41.85 16.10
N ALA A 18 18.97 41.36 16.85
CA ALA A 18 20.14 40.72 16.27
C ALA A 18 19.62 39.54 15.45
N SER A 19 19.86 39.57 14.14
CA SER A 19 19.47 38.51 13.21
C SER A 19 19.93 37.16 13.77
N ILE A 20 19.00 36.39 14.32
CA ILE A 20 19.28 35.06 14.85
C ILE A 20 19.66 34.19 13.65
N ASN A 21 20.94 33.80 13.57
CA ASN A 21 21.43 32.92 12.52
C ASN A 21 20.89 31.50 12.76
N CYS A 22 19.67 31.23 12.27
CA CYS A 22 19.06 29.90 12.37
C CYS A 22 19.70 28.94 11.34
N PRO A 23 20.14 27.74 11.74
CA PRO A 23 20.59 26.69 10.84
C PRO A 23 19.61 26.46 9.68
N ARG A 24 20.12 26.48 8.45
CA ARG A 24 19.33 26.25 7.23
C ARG A 24 19.12 24.74 7.03
N LEU A 25 17.87 24.31 6.83
CA LEU A 25 17.57 22.92 6.46
C LEU A 25 18.20 22.58 5.11
N SER A 26 18.57 21.31 4.94
CA SER A 26 19.45 20.86 3.87
C SER A 26 18.79 20.91 2.50
N SER A 27 17.49 20.61 2.42
CA SER A 27 16.79 20.58 1.14
C SER A 27 15.93 21.83 0.92
N THR A 28 15.92 22.36 -0.31
CA THR A 28 15.12 23.54 -0.69
C THR A 28 13.77 23.12 -1.24
N LEU A 29 12.71 23.79 -0.84
CA LEU A 29 11.36 23.58 -1.37
C LEU A 29 11.19 24.44 -2.62
N SER A 30 10.88 23.83 -3.76
CA SER A 30 10.79 24.51 -5.04
C SER A 30 9.37 24.39 -5.58
N TYR A 31 8.73 25.52 -5.84
CA TYR A 31 7.40 25.61 -6.43
C TYR A 31 7.46 26.39 -7.74
N THR A 32 6.52 26.15 -8.64
CA THR A 32 6.18 27.13 -9.67
C THR A 32 5.18 28.12 -9.08
N GLN A 33 5.13 29.35 -9.59
CA GLN A 33 4.29 30.43 -9.09
C GLN A 33 2.80 30.03 -8.96
N SER A 34 2.28 29.20 -9.85
CA SER A 34 0.92 28.65 -9.89
C SER A 34 0.64 27.60 -8.82
N ASN A 35 1.69 26.86 -8.45
CA ASN A 35 1.65 25.77 -7.48
C ASN A 35 2.16 26.21 -6.12
N ALA A 36 2.66 27.44 -6.00
CA ALA A 36 3.13 27.99 -4.75
C ALA A 36 1.97 28.03 -3.73
N PRO A 37 2.24 27.70 -2.45
CA PRO A 37 1.27 27.84 -1.37
C PRO A 37 0.64 29.24 -1.38
N ARG A 38 -0.69 29.30 -1.45
CA ARG A 38 -1.41 30.57 -1.57
C ARG A 38 -1.55 31.31 -0.26
N ASP A 39 -1.66 30.56 0.83
CA ASP A 39 -1.96 31.04 2.17
C ASP A 39 -0.97 30.45 3.20
N ILE A 40 -0.95 31.07 4.39
CA ILE A 40 -0.12 30.64 5.54
C ILE A 40 -0.42 29.18 5.90
N SER A 41 -1.69 28.78 5.85
CA SER A 41 -2.17 27.42 6.10
C SER A 41 -1.52 26.37 5.19
N SER A 42 -1.30 26.69 3.92
CA SER A 42 -0.62 25.79 2.97
C SER A 42 0.89 25.80 3.14
N ILE A 43 1.50 26.94 3.48
CA ILE A 43 2.94 27.04 3.77
C ILE A 43 3.28 26.18 4.98
N LEU A 44 2.49 26.30 6.04
CA LEU A 44 2.65 25.54 7.27
C LEU A 44 2.77 24.05 7.01
N ARG A 45 1.84 23.48 6.24
CA ARG A 45 1.85 22.05 5.90
C ARG A 45 3.20 21.64 5.34
N VAL A 46 3.71 22.41 4.37
CA VAL A 46 4.96 22.13 3.69
C VAL A 46 6.16 22.30 4.62
N VAL A 47 6.20 23.38 5.41
CA VAL A 47 7.27 23.64 6.39
C VAL A 47 7.34 22.49 7.39
N VAL A 48 6.19 22.09 7.93
CA VAL A 48 6.10 21.05 8.96
C VAL A 48 6.45 19.69 8.39
N GLU A 49 5.94 19.34 7.21
CA GLU A 49 6.30 18.10 6.52
C GLU A 49 7.82 18.03 6.25
N LYS A 50 8.41 19.15 5.85
CA LYS A 50 9.86 19.27 5.63
C LYS A 50 10.65 19.11 6.93
N VAL A 51 10.23 19.79 7.99
CA VAL A 51 10.82 19.72 9.34
C VAL A 51 10.75 18.29 9.86
N ASN A 52 9.58 17.65 9.81
CA ASN A 52 9.38 16.27 10.28
C ASN A 52 10.15 15.22 9.46
N ARG A 53 10.48 15.54 8.20
CA ARG A 53 11.28 14.66 7.34
C ARG A 53 12.78 14.79 7.58
N GLU A 54 13.27 15.99 7.87
CA GLU A 54 14.71 16.24 8.06
C GLU A 54 15.16 16.16 9.52
N LEU A 55 14.25 16.34 10.47
CA LEU A 55 14.55 16.31 11.90
C LEU A 55 13.80 15.15 12.57
N GLU A 56 14.51 14.37 13.38
CA GLU A 56 13.91 13.32 14.20
C GLU A 56 13.43 13.87 15.55
N GLY A 57 12.39 13.24 16.10
CA GLY A 57 11.94 13.52 17.46
C GLY A 57 11.13 14.81 17.63
N VAL A 58 10.60 15.39 16.54
CA VAL A 58 9.84 16.65 16.57
C VAL A 58 8.53 16.49 17.36
N ILE A 59 8.32 17.35 18.36
CA ILE A 59 7.11 17.39 19.20
C ILE A 59 6.36 18.73 19.12
N ASP A 60 7.02 19.80 18.70
CA ASP A 60 6.41 21.12 18.57
C ASP A 60 7.08 21.85 17.41
N VAL A 61 6.28 22.49 16.55
CA VAL A 61 6.77 23.34 15.47
C VAL A 61 6.03 24.65 15.55
N ASP A 62 6.77 25.69 15.88
CA ASP A 62 6.30 27.07 15.95
C ASP A 62 6.84 27.82 14.73
N VAL A 63 5.96 28.14 13.80
CA VAL A 63 6.30 28.81 12.54
C VAL A 63 5.99 30.29 12.69
N GLU A 64 7.05 31.09 12.72
CA GLU A 64 6.95 32.55 12.68
C GLU A 64 7.00 32.98 11.23
N TRP A 65 5.86 33.44 10.70
CA TRP A 65 5.77 33.96 9.35
C TRP A 65 5.41 35.45 9.36
N THR A 66 6.31 36.26 8.80
CA THR A 66 6.11 37.70 8.60
C THR A 66 6.23 37.99 7.11
N GLY A 67 5.10 38.04 6.41
CA GLY A 67 5.10 38.37 4.98
C GLY A 67 3.72 38.36 4.36
N SER A 68 3.39 39.43 3.63
CA SER A 68 2.23 39.46 2.73
C SER A 68 2.40 38.44 1.61
N GLU A 69 1.30 37.78 1.21
CA GLU A 69 1.14 36.75 0.16
C GLU A 69 2.45 36.29 -0.52
N LEU A 70 2.89 35.06 -0.23
CA LEU A 70 3.91 34.36 -1.04
C LEU A 70 3.40 34.12 -2.47
N HIS A 71 2.07 34.03 -2.63
CA HIS A 71 1.43 33.91 -3.92
C HIS A 71 1.81 35.09 -4.82
N ARG A 72 2.24 34.78 -6.05
CA ARG A 72 2.70 35.72 -7.10
C ARG A 72 4.10 36.31 -6.95
N LYS A 73 4.75 36.21 -5.79
CA LYS A 73 6.13 36.68 -5.66
C LYS A 73 7.10 35.58 -6.07
N VAL A 74 7.88 35.83 -7.12
CA VAL A 74 8.94 34.94 -7.60
C VAL A 74 10.23 35.29 -6.88
N GLY A 75 10.96 34.29 -6.42
CA GLY A 75 12.21 34.52 -5.69
C GLY A 75 12.58 33.43 -4.69
N LYS A 76 13.61 33.72 -3.90
CA LYS A 76 14.07 32.89 -2.79
C LYS A 76 13.54 33.47 -1.49
N TYR A 77 12.95 32.62 -0.67
CA TYR A 77 12.41 32.97 0.64
C TYR A 77 12.94 31.99 1.68
N ASP A 78 13.09 32.46 2.91
CA ASP A 78 13.47 31.61 4.04
C ASP A 78 12.39 31.78 5.12
N VAL A 79 11.75 30.67 5.50
CA VAL A 79 10.77 30.66 6.59
C VAL A 79 11.49 30.27 7.87
N THR A 80 11.36 31.06 8.92
CA THR A 80 11.93 30.73 10.23
C THR A 80 10.95 29.88 11.03
N ALA A 81 11.42 28.75 11.54
CA ALA A 81 10.64 27.85 12.40
C ALA A 81 11.42 27.53 13.68
N LYS A 82 10.78 27.69 14.84
CA LYS A 82 11.28 27.19 16.12
C LYS A 82 10.75 25.77 16.29
N VAL A 83 11.65 24.81 16.41
CA VAL A 83 11.30 23.39 16.48
C VAL A 83 11.72 22.85 17.83
N THR A 84 10.76 22.33 18.59
CA THR A 84 11.02 21.57 19.82
C THR A 84 11.07 20.08 19.49
N ARG A 85 12.14 19.43 19.90
CA ARG A 85 12.40 18.00 19.65
C ARG A 85 12.83 17.27 20.92
N ARG A 86 12.53 15.98 20.98
CA ARG A 86 13.05 15.04 21.99
C ARG A 86 14.28 14.34 21.45
N ILE A 87 15.45 14.65 22.01
CA ILE A 87 16.72 14.07 21.61
C ILE A 87 17.16 13.05 22.66
N LYS A 88 17.66 11.90 22.23
CA LYS A 88 18.32 10.94 23.12
C LYS A 88 19.71 11.45 23.47
N GLN A 89 19.96 11.80 24.73
CA GLN A 89 21.32 12.08 25.19
C GLN A 89 22.17 10.81 25.21
N ALA A 90 23.49 10.95 25.26
CA ALA A 90 24.45 9.84 25.33
C ALA A 90 24.22 8.85 26.51
N GLY A 91 23.40 9.24 27.51
CA GLY A 91 22.97 8.39 28.62
C GLY A 91 21.58 7.75 28.46
N GLY A 92 20.92 7.86 27.31
CA GLY A 92 19.59 7.29 27.04
C GLY A 92 18.40 8.09 27.61
N ALA A 93 18.64 9.13 28.41
CA ALA A 93 17.61 10.07 28.83
C ALA A 93 17.12 10.90 27.61
N MET A 94 15.81 11.11 27.52
CA MET A 94 15.23 12.03 26.53
C MET A 94 15.22 13.45 27.12
N GLU A 95 15.79 14.40 26.39
CA GLU A 95 15.73 15.83 26.71
C GLU A 95 14.96 16.58 25.62
N GLU A 96 14.14 17.54 26.02
CA GLU A 96 13.45 18.45 25.11
C GLU A 96 14.38 19.64 24.79
N SER A 97 14.65 19.85 23.51
CA SER A 97 15.49 20.93 23.00
C SER A 97 14.70 21.74 21.98
N THR A 98 14.68 23.07 22.13
CA THR A 98 14.07 24.00 21.19
C THR A 98 15.16 24.71 20.40
N ASP A 99 15.20 24.46 19.10
CA ASP A 99 16.19 25.03 18.19
C ASP A 99 15.47 25.83 17.08
N CYS A 100 16.11 26.89 16.58
CA CYS A 100 15.60 27.64 15.43
C CYS A 100 16.13 27.05 14.12
N PHE A 101 15.29 26.96 13.09
CA PHE A 101 15.65 26.51 11.75
C PHE A 101 15.15 27.48 10.68
N SER A 102 15.95 27.66 9.64
CA SER A 102 15.57 28.36 8.42
C SER A 102 15.19 27.33 7.35
N VAL A 103 13.93 27.35 6.90
CA VAL A 103 13.40 26.47 5.87
C VAL A 103 13.41 27.19 4.53
N PRO A 104 14.23 26.76 3.58
CA PRO A 104 14.40 27.50 2.34
C PRO A 104 13.36 27.17 1.27
N PHE A 105 12.81 28.21 0.65
CA PHE A 105 11.82 28.18 -0.41
C PHE A 105 12.32 28.89 -1.68
N VAL A 106 11.95 28.35 -2.83
CA VAL A 106 12.15 28.95 -4.14
C VAL A 106 10.83 28.89 -4.88
N ILE A 107 10.32 30.05 -5.27
CA ILE A 107 9.19 30.14 -6.20
C ILE A 107 9.78 30.51 -7.55
N ASN A 108 9.65 29.60 -8.51
CA ASN A 108 10.02 29.82 -9.90
C ASN A 108 8.86 30.48 -10.63
N ASP A 109 9.21 31.34 -11.57
CA ASP A 109 8.27 32.01 -12.46
C ASP A 109 7.50 30.99 -13.31
N ASP A 110 6.19 31.18 -13.45
CA ASP A 110 5.40 30.46 -14.45
C ASP A 110 5.21 31.36 -15.66
N ASP A 111 5.30 30.77 -16.86
CA ASP A 111 5.03 31.52 -18.08
C ASP A 111 3.52 31.72 -18.26
N GLU A 112 2.96 32.83 -17.78
CA GLU A 112 1.51 33.04 -17.82
C GLU A 112 0.96 33.16 -19.25
N CYS A 113 1.83 33.40 -20.24
CA CYS A 113 1.50 33.41 -21.66
C CYS A 113 1.27 31.99 -22.21
N ASN A 114 1.92 30.98 -21.62
CA ASN A 114 1.85 29.58 -22.05
C ASN A 114 0.94 28.70 -21.19
N LEU A 115 0.31 29.25 -20.14
CA LEU A 115 -0.62 28.50 -19.30
C LEU A 115 -1.88 28.04 -20.06
N PRO A 116 -2.41 26.83 -19.77
CA PRO A 116 -3.60 26.30 -20.45
C PRO A 116 -4.83 27.22 -20.33
N VAL A 117 -5.67 27.23 -21.37
CA VAL A 117 -6.95 27.97 -21.37
C VAL A 117 -7.78 27.57 -20.14
N GLY A 118 -8.19 28.56 -19.34
CA GLY A 118 -8.97 28.35 -18.11
C GLY A 118 -8.14 28.29 -16.83
N HIS A 119 -6.80 28.29 -16.91
CA HIS A 119 -5.95 28.40 -15.72
C HIS A 119 -6.11 29.78 -15.06
N ALA A 120 -6.20 29.82 -13.72
CA ALA A 120 -6.50 31.04 -12.97
C ALA A 120 -5.46 32.17 -13.16
N MET A 121 -4.20 31.79 -13.42
CA MET A 121 -3.10 32.72 -13.67
C MET A 121 -2.82 32.99 -15.15
N ARG A 122 -3.58 32.41 -16.09
CA ARG A 122 -3.34 32.66 -17.52
C ARG A 122 -3.48 34.14 -17.83
N HIS A 123 -2.60 34.65 -18.71
CA HIS A 123 -2.66 36.01 -19.20
C HIS A 123 -4.06 36.37 -19.74
N LYS A 124 -4.49 37.61 -19.49
CA LYS A 124 -5.79 38.15 -19.96
C LYS A 124 -5.62 39.26 -20.99
N CYS A 125 -4.58 39.16 -21.82
CA CYS A 125 -4.32 40.15 -22.86
C CYS A 125 -5.46 40.21 -23.87
N HIS A 126 -5.77 41.42 -24.33
CA HIS A 126 -6.70 41.64 -25.44
C HIS A 126 -6.21 40.93 -26.71
N GLU A 127 -7.13 40.51 -27.58
CA GLU A 127 -6.80 39.78 -28.83
C GLU A 127 -5.86 40.54 -29.78
N SER A 128 -5.83 41.87 -29.67
CA SER A 128 -4.92 42.76 -30.42
C SER A 128 -3.54 42.94 -29.77
N ALA A 129 -3.29 42.33 -28.61
CA ALA A 129 -2.00 42.32 -27.92
C ALA A 129 -1.39 40.91 -27.90
N PHE A 130 -0.07 40.81 -27.85
CA PHE A 130 0.62 39.58 -27.50
C PHE A 130 1.07 39.65 -26.04
N CYS A 131 1.09 38.49 -25.39
CA CYS A 131 1.56 38.36 -24.02
C CYS A 131 3.08 38.23 -24.00
N VAL A 132 3.73 38.96 -23.10
CA VAL A 132 5.15 38.86 -22.78
C VAL A 132 5.27 38.42 -21.33
N ASN A 133 5.91 37.29 -21.10
CA ASN A 133 6.16 36.81 -19.75
C ASN A 133 7.21 37.69 -19.04
N THR A 134 6.97 38.01 -17.78
CA THR A 134 7.87 38.80 -16.93
C THR A 134 8.09 38.09 -15.60
N VAL A 135 9.16 38.40 -14.87
CA VAL A 135 9.40 37.73 -13.58
C VAL A 135 8.31 38.13 -12.57
N GLY A 136 7.46 37.18 -12.21
CA GLY A 136 6.35 37.37 -11.28
C GLY A 136 5.05 37.86 -11.92
N GLY A 137 4.93 37.86 -13.25
CA GLY A 137 3.73 38.34 -13.93
C GLY A 137 3.84 38.37 -15.44
N TYR A 138 2.89 39.00 -16.12
CA TYR A 138 2.95 39.20 -17.57
C TYR A 138 2.65 40.65 -17.96
N GLN A 139 3.15 41.05 -19.13
CA GLN A 139 2.85 42.31 -19.78
C GLN A 139 2.15 42.05 -21.11
N CYS A 140 1.15 42.85 -21.45
CA CYS A 140 0.49 42.80 -22.75
C CYS A 140 1.07 43.88 -23.67
N GLU A 141 1.69 43.48 -24.77
CA GLU A 141 2.20 44.40 -25.78
C GLU A 141 1.27 44.45 -26.99
N CYS A 142 0.83 45.64 -27.37
CA CYS A 142 -0.01 45.82 -28.55
C CYS A 142 0.77 45.38 -29.80
N ARG A 143 0.10 44.64 -30.70
CA ARG A 143 0.69 44.33 -32.01
C ARG A 143 0.96 45.65 -32.72
N LYS A 144 2.23 45.95 -33.00
CA LYS A 144 2.57 47.04 -33.92
C LYS A 144 1.83 46.77 -35.23
N PRO A 145 1.07 47.73 -35.77
CA PRO A 145 0.49 47.56 -37.09
C PRO A 145 1.64 47.27 -38.07
N PRO A 146 1.45 46.37 -39.05
CA PRO A 146 2.48 46.08 -40.03
C PRO A 146 2.96 47.41 -40.64
N ALA A 147 4.27 47.59 -40.72
CA ALA A 147 4.94 48.85 -41.06
C ALA A 147 4.64 49.40 -42.48
N SER A 148 3.62 48.88 -43.17
CA SER A 148 3.19 49.27 -44.51
C SER A 148 1.98 50.21 -44.54
N SER A 149 1.42 50.66 -43.40
CA SER A 149 0.44 51.75 -43.38
C SER A 149 1.03 53.01 -42.73
N SER A 150 1.72 53.80 -43.54
CA SER A 150 2.30 55.11 -43.20
C SER A 150 1.22 56.20 -43.06
N SER A 151 0.29 56.05 -42.14
CA SER A 151 -0.59 57.14 -41.71
C SER A 151 -1.23 56.82 -40.37
N GLU A 152 -0.75 57.52 -39.34
CA GLU A 152 -1.51 58.04 -38.19
C GLU A 152 -2.93 57.47 -38.01
N ALA A 153 -3.06 56.34 -37.32
CA ALA A 153 -4.36 55.74 -36.99
C ALA A 153 -4.67 55.79 -35.48
N TRP A 154 -4.14 56.79 -34.77
CA TRP A 154 -4.65 57.23 -33.46
C TRP A 154 -5.17 58.68 -33.50
N ALA A 155 -5.28 59.28 -34.70
CA ALA A 155 -5.86 60.60 -34.91
C ALA A 155 -7.30 60.49 -35.43
N LEU A 156 -8.21 60.00 -34.59
CA LEU A 156 -9.67 60.14 -34.72
C LEU A 156 -10.21 60.22 -33.29
N SER A 157 -10.97 61.21 -32.82
CA SER A 157 -11.65 62.31 -33.49
C SER A 157 -12.08 63.32 -32.40
N LEU A 158 -11.49 64.51 -32.39
CA LEU A 158 -12.01 65.68 -31.65
C LEU A 158 -11.78 66.90 -32.52
N LEU A 159 -12.45 66.96 -33.68
CA LEU A 159 -12.62 68.20 -34.42
C LEU A 159 -13.85 68.09 -35.32
N SER A 160 -14.76 69.05 -35.13
CA SER A 160 -15.86 69.43 -36.01
C SER A 160 -17.07 68.48 -36.09
N SER A 161 -18.19 68.92 -35.51
CA SER A 161 -19.48 68.98 -36.22
C SER A 161 -20.55 69.72 -35.41
N SER A 162 -20.43 71.05 -35.41
CA SER A 162 -21.60 71.86 -35.73
C SER A 162 -22.21 71.31 -37.02
N CYS A 163 -23.45 70.83 -36.99
CA CYS A 163 -24.30 70.79 -38.17
C CYS A 163 -25.79 70.72 -37.79
N PRO A 164 -26.72 71.19 -38.64
CA PRO A 164 -26.46 71.82 -39.94
C PRO A 164 -27.38 73.00 -40.29
N LEU A 165 -26.97 73.81 -41.25
CA LEU A 165 -27.82 73.85 -42.44
C LEU A 165 -27.10 73.08 -43.54
N SER A 166 -27.83 72.09 -44.05
CA SER A 166 -27.54 71.20 -45.18
C SER A 166 -26.34 70.24 -45.08
N ALA A 167 -26.59 69.01 -44.59
CA ALA A 167 -26.23 67.74 -45.26
C ALA A 167 -26.52 66.54 -44.32
N THR A 168 -27.75 66.02 -44.35
CA THR A 168 -28.12 64.75 -43.70
C THR A 168 -28.30 63.65 -44.74
N SER A 169 -27.26 63.38 -45.53
CA SER A 169 -27.30 62.27 -46.50
C SER A 169 -26.77 60.93 -45.98
N ASP A 170 -25.99 60.86 -44.89
CA ASP A 170 -25.25 59.62 -44.59
C ASP A 170 -25.52 58.97 -43.21
N CYS A 171 -26.49 59.42 -42.42
CA CYS A 171 -26.71 58.86 -41.07
C CYS A 171 -28.09 58.30 -40.75
N CYS A 172 -29.04 58.22 -41.70
CA CYS A 172 -30.34 57.55 -41.46
C CYS A 172 -30.97 57.06 -42.78
N SER A 173 -31.18 55.75 -42.91
CA SER A 173 -31.72 55.12 -44.12
C SER A 173 -33.20 54.73 -44.04
N THR A 174 -33.94 55.19 -43.03
CA THR A 174 -35.40 54.98 -42.94
C THR A 174 -36.14 56.26 -42.51
N ASP A 175 -37.24 56.56 -43.21
CA ASP A 175 -37.99 57.82 -43.16
C ASP A 175 -38.71 58.13 -41.83
N ASP A 176 -38.72 57.22 -40.85
CA ASP A 176 -39.37 57.43 -39.55
C ASP A 176 -38.60 58.39 -38.60
N CYS A 177 -37.35 58.76 -38.92
CA CYS A 177 -36.54 59.63 -38.06
C CYS A 177 -36.75 61.14 -38.32
N LYS A 178 -37.65 61.53 -39.24
CA LYS A 178 -37.86 62.93 -39.64
C LYS A 178 -39.08 63.63 -39.04
N ALA A 179 -39.91 62.95 -38.24
CA ALA A 179 -41.21 63.48 -37.84
C ALA A 179 -41.23 64.32 -36.53
N ASP A 180 -40.22 64.25 -35.66
CA ASP A 180 -40.36 64.72 -34.26
C ASP A 180 -39.52 65.95 -33.85
N PHE A 181 -38.96 66.74 -34.77
CA PHE A 181 -38.18 67.92 -34.40
C PHE A 181 -39.02 69.22 -34.39
N VAL A 182 -39.46 69.63 -33.20
CA VAL A 182 -40.04 70.97 -32.91
C VAL A 182 -38.98 71.84 -32.24
N CYS A 183 -38.72 73.05 -32.77
CA CYS A 183 -37.77 73.99 -32.17
C CYS A 183 -38.24 74.49 -30.78
N PRO A 184 -37.37 74.54 -29.75
CA PRO A 184 -37.75 75.03 -28.42
C PRO A 184 -38.01 76.55 -28.44
N VAL A 185 -39.11 76.96 -27.81
CA VAL A 185 -39.40 78.37 -27.46
C VAL A 185 -38.64 78.69 -26.17
N ASP A 186 -37.98 79.85 -26.09
CA ASP A 186 -37.30 80.35 -24.88
C ASP A 186 -38.30 80.49 -23.72
N PRO A 187 -38.21 79.65 -22.67
CA PRO A 187 -39.21 79.59 -21.61
C PRO A 187 -38.90 80.51 -20.42
N CYS A 188 -37.80 81.30 -20.43
CA CYS A 188 -37.64 82.40 -19.47
C CYS A 188 -38.25 83.74 -19.97
N GLY A 189 -38.91 83.74 -21.14
CA GLY A 189 -39.58 84.91 -21.71
C GLY A 189 -40.81 85.36 -20.89
N ALA A 190 -41.00 86.69 -20.78
CA ALA A 190 -41.86 87.39 -19.80
C ALA A 190 -43.36 87.01 -19.73
N ASN A 191 -43.86 86.08 -20.56
CA ASN A 191 -45.25 85.64 -20.57
C ASN A 191 -45.44 84.11 -20.50
N GLY A 192 -44.35 83.33 -20.46
CA GLY A 192 -44.43 81.90 -20.18
C GLY A 192 -44.37 81.71 -18.67
N GLY A 193 -45.39 81.07 -18.07
CA GLY A 193 -45.33 80.72 -16.66
C GLY A 193 -44.12 79.82 -16.41
N SER A 194 -43.02 80.41 -15.92
CA SER A 194 -41.78 79.68 -15.69
C SER A 194 -42.08 78.58 -14.67
N ASP A 195 -41.83 77.34 -15.06
CA ASP A 195 -42.03 76.16 -14.21
C ASP A 195 -41.08 76.14 -12.99
N CYS A 196 -40.16 77.12 -12.94
CA CYS A 196 -39.42 77.50 -11.74
C CYS A 196 -40.39 78.07 -10.71
N GLY A 197 -40.54 77.39 -9.58
CA GLY A 197 -41.55 77.73 -8.58
C GLY A 197 -41.38 79.15 -8.05
N ALA A 198 -42.30 80.06 -8.37
CA ALA A 198 -42.29 81.41 -7.79
C ALA A 198 -42.35 81.39 -6.25
N LYS A 199 -42.85 80.30 -5.65
CA LYS A 199 -42.89 80.08 -4.20
C LYS A 199 -41.59 79.50 -3.61
N SER A 200 -40.70 78.90 -4.41
CA SER A 200 -39.43 78.29 -3.94
C SER A 200 -38.24 79.27 -3.98
N GLY A 201 -38.42 80.47 -4.54
CA GLY A 201 -37.36 81.48 -4.67
C GLY A 201 -36.31 81.17 -5.73
N ALA A 202 -36.51 80.14 -6.56
CA ALA A 202 -35.61 79.78 -7.65
C ALA A 202 -35.66 80.80 -8.80
N LYS A 203 -34.51 81.13 -9.38
CA LYS A 203 -34.40 82.04 -10.52
C LYS A 203 -34.20 81.23 -11.81
N CYS A 204 -34.98 81.52 -12.86
CA CYS A 204 -34.74 80.97 -14.21
C CYS A 204 -33.43 81.57 -14.72
N VAL A 205 -32.42 80.75 -14.97
CA VAL A 205 -31.14 81.17 -15.53
C VAL A 205 -30.94 80.43 -16.86
N SER A 206 -30.59 81.15 -17.91
CA SER A 206 -30.18 80.56 -19.18
C SER A 206 -28.75 80.06 -19.04
N ASP A 207 -28.55 78.74 -19.03
CA ASP A 207 -27.21 78.15 -19.09
C ASP A 207 -26.79 78.06 -20.56
N VAL A 208 -25.70 78.74 -20.90
CA VAL A 208 -25.02 78.62 -22.18
C VAL A 208 -23.91 77.60 -21.96
N PHE A 209 -24.05 76.38 -22.50
CA PHE A 209 -22.95 75.41 -22.45
C PHE A 209 -21.74 75.97 -23.21
N GLU A 210 -20.53 75.81 -22.65
CA GLU A 210 -19.28 76.30 -23.25
C GLU A 210 -18.98 75.68 -24.63
N ASP A 211 -19.70 74.63 -25.03
CA ASP A 211 -19.58 73.96 -26.34
C ASP A 211 -20.57 74.49 -27.41
N GLY A 212 -21.43 75.47 -27.08
CA GLY A 212 -22.33 76.13 -28.03
C GLY A 212 -23.53 75.30 -28.47
N SER A 213 -23.83 74.16 -27.84
CA SER A 213 -24.97 73.30 -28.21
C SER A 213 -26.28 73.72 -27.53
N GLY A 214 -26.79 74.90 -27.88
CA GLY A 214 -28.16 75.34 -27.54
C GLY A 214 -28.37 75.81 -26.08
N ALA A 215 -29.19 76.84 -25.91
CA ALA A 215 -29.53 77.38 -24.59
C ALA A 215 -30.55 76.46 -23.89
N THR A 216 -30.14 75.79 -22.83
CA THR A 216 -31.06 75.16 -21.87
C THR A 216 -31.28 76.10 -20.70
N TYR A 217 -32.51 76.23 -20.24
CA TYR A 217 -32.84 76.99 -19.04
C TYR A 217 -32.79 76.07 -17.82
N LYS A 218 -32.27 76.57 -16.71
CA LYS A 218 -32.21 75.85 -15.45
C LYS A 218 -32.78 76.72 -14.34
N CYS A 219 -33.65 76.16 -13.51
CA CYS A 219 -34.12 76.86 -12.31
C CYS A 219 -33.03 76.76 -11.24
N GLN A 220 -32.33 77.86 -10.98
CA GLN A 220 -31.25 77.90 -9.99
C GLN A 220 -31.79 78.31 -8.62
N CYS A 221 -31.55 77.47 -7.61
CA CYS A 221 -31.89 77.80 -6.23
C CYS A 221 -31.00 78.92 -5.66
N PRO A 222 -31.50 79.75 -4.72
CA PRO A 222 -30.68 80.72 -3.99
C PRO A 222 -29.50 80.07 -3.27
N SER A 223 -28.41 80.83 -3.09
CA SER A 223 -27.22 80.37 -2.36
C SER A 223 -27.58 79.78 -1.00
N GLY A 224 -27.14 78.55 -0.73
CA GLY A 224 -27.40 77.82 0.51
C GLY A 224 -28.64 76.91 0.49
N LEU A 225 -29.39 76.86 -0.61
CA LEU A 225 -30.47 75.89 -0.84
C LEU A 225 -30.11 74.97 -2.02
N TYR A 226 -30.54 73.70 -1.97
CA TYR A 226 -30.29 72.71 -2.99
C TYR A 226 -31.59 72.15 -3.57
N GLY A 227 -31.59 71.89 -4.87
CA GLY A 227 -32.67 71.25 -5.61
C GLY A 227 -32.72 71.72 -7.06
N ASN A 228 -33.69 71.22 -7.82
CA ASN A 228 -33.86 71.53 -9.24
C ASN A 228 -34.63 72.85 -9.46
N GLY A 229 -35.11 73.51 -8.41
CA GLY A 229 -35.82 74.79 -8.48
C GLY A 229 -37.27 74.73 -9.01
N HIS A 230 -37.74 73.57 -9.47
CA HIS A 230 -39.10 73.37 -9.98
C HIS A 230 -40.12 73.18 -8.84
N VAL A 231 -41.40 73.42 -9.11
CA VAL A 231 -42.47 73.15 -8.13
C VAL A 231 -42.62 71.63 -7.96
N CYS A 232 -42.58 71.14 -6.72
CA CYS A 232 -42.88 69.74 -6.41
C CYS A 232 -44.35 69.41 -6.72
N ASN A 233 -44.60 68.27 -7.36
CA ASN A 233 -45.96 67.79 -7.55
C ASN A 233 -46.53 67.26 -6.22
N PRO A 234 -47.86 67.33 -6.01
CA PRO A 234 -48.50 66.73 -4.84
C PRO A 234 -48.29 65.21 -4.83
N GLY A 235 -47.39 64.73 -3.97
CA GLY A 235 -47.01 63.31 -3.87
C GLY A 235 -45.50 63.06 -4.01
N ASP A 236 -44.73 64.04 -4.52
CA ASP A 236 -43.27 63.95 -4.53
C ASP A 236 -42.77 64.04 -3.08
N SER A 237 -41.95 63.07 -2.66
CA SER A 237 -41.31 63.10 -1.36
C SER A 237 -40.41 64.33 -1.27
N ILE A 238 -40.70 65.28 -0.37
CA ILE A 238 -39.85 66.45 -0.11
C ILE A 238 -38.49 65.90 0.36
N PRO A 239 -37.44 65.99 -0.46
CA PRO A 239 -36.17 65.39 -0.13
C PRO A 239 -35.41 66.30 0.83
N ASN A 240 -34.61 65.70 1.71
CA ASN A 240 -33.63 66.39 2.55
C ASN A 240 -32.26 66.31 1.86
N PRO A 241 -31.87 67.28 1.00
CA PRO A 241 -30.56 67.27 0.37
C PRO A 241 -29.47 67.27 1.45
N LYS A 242 -28.37 66.56 1.20
CA LYS A 242 -27.25 66.46 2.14
C LYS A 242 -26.02 67.11 1.54
N VAL A 243 -25.37 67.98 2.30
CA VAL A 243 -24.03 68.51 1.99
C VAL A 243 -22.99 67.84 2.87
N GLY A 244 -21.78 67.67 2.36
CA GLY A 244 -20.66 67.19 3.14
C GLY A 244 -20.17 68.19 4.17
N PHE A 245 -19.18 67.76 4.97
CA PHE A 245 -18.44 68.58 5.92
C PHE A 245 -17.76 69.79 5.26
N ASP A 246 -17.36 69.65 4.00
CA ASP A 246 -16.80 70.70 3.15
C ASP A 246 -17.86 71.70 2.62
N GLY A 247 -19.14 71.46 2.89
CA GLY A 247 -20.26 72.27 2.39
C GLY A 247 -20.68 71.97 0.95
N LEU A 248 -20.02 71.02 0.28
CA LEU A 248 -20.35 70.61 -1.08
C LEU A 248 -21.47 69.55 -1.08
N PRO A 249 -22.33 69.48 -2.10
CA PRO A 249 -23.37 68.45 -2.17
C PRO A 249 -22.76 67.05 -2.22
N THR A 250 -23.31 66.13 -1.42
CA THR A 250 -22.94 64.70 -1.45
C THR A 250 -23.25 64.08 -2.81
N GLU A 251 -22.60 62.98 -3.19
CA GLU A 251 -22.83 62.35 -4.50
C GLU A 251 -24.29 61.92 -4.70
N ALA A 252 -24.91 61.33 -3.66
CA ALA A 252 -26.34 61.04 -3.63
C ALA A 252 -27.21 62.30 -3.83
N THR A 253 -26.76 63.46 -3.35
CA THR A 253 -27.44 64.75 -3.53
C THR A 253 -27.20 65.33 -4.93
N ARG A 254 -26.08 65.02 -5.59
CA ARG A 254 -25.81 65.44 -6.98
C ARG A 254 -26.61 64.64 -8.00
N THR A 255 -26.81 63.34 -7.75
CA THR A 255 -27.49 62.44 -8.68
C THR A 255 -29.01 62.41 -8.49
N ALA A 256 -29.52 62.83 -7.33
CA ALA A 256 -30.96 62.82 -7.05
C ALA A 256 -31.65 64.08 -7.59
N ASN A 257 -32.71 63.87 -8.38
CA ASN A 257 -33.56 64.94 -8.89
C ASN A 257 -34.52 65.41 -7.78
N PHE A 258 -34.09 66.40 -7.00
CA PHE A 258 -34.92 66.99 -5.96
C PHE A 258 -35.80 68.10 -6.52
N CYS A 259 -37.12 67.99 -6.35
CA CYS A 259 -38.02 69.10 -6.65
C CYS A 259 -37.86 70.23 -5.61
N GLY A 260 -37.98 71.49 -6.02
CA GLY A 260 -37.93 72.66 -5.14
C GLY A 260 -36.53 73.15 -4.76
N CYS A 261 -36.46 74.01 -3.74
CA CYS A 261 -35.22 74.50 -3.13
C CYS A 261 -35.28 74.27 -1.63
N THR A 262 -34.52 73.30 -1.13
CA THR A 262 -34.54 72.88 0.29
C THR A 262 -33.20 73.16 0.95
N LYS A 263 -33.22 73.59 2.22
CA LYS A 263 -31.99 73.78 2.99
C LYS A 263 -31.37 72.40 3.26
N PRO A 264 -30.10 72.18 2.90
CA PRO A 264 -29.49 70.87 3.08
C PRO A 264 -29.21 70.60 4.56
N SER A 265 -29.26 69.33 4.94
CA SER A 265 -28.65 68.86 6.18
C SER A 265 -27.17 68.58 5.94
N VAL A 266 -26.34 68.82 6.95
CA VAL A 266 -24.91 68.48 6.88
C VAL A 266 -24.74 67.00 7.22
N ASP A 267 -24.25 66.23 6.27
CA ASP A 267 -23.73 64.89 6.50
C ASP A 267 -22.25 65.04 6.86
N GLN A 268 -21.95 65.05 8.16
CA GLN A 268 -20.63 65.42 8.66
C GLN A 268 -19.53 64.42 8.25
N CYS A 269 -19.89 63.26 7.70
CA CYS A 269 -18.94 62.27 7.18
C CYS A 269 -18.78 62.32 5.66
N ALA A 270 -19.70 62.94 4.92
CA ALA A 270 -19.52 63.11 3.50
C ALA A 270 -18.54 64.26 3.23
N GLY A 271 -17.60 64.10 2.30
CA GLY A 271 -16.54 65.09 2.05
C GLY A 271 -15.41 65.12 3.09
N PHE A 272 -15.50 64.34 4.17
CA PHE A 272 -14.35 64.04 5.02
C PHE A 272 -13.35 63.17 4.24
N PRO A 273 -12.02 63.36 4.40
CA PRO A 273 -11.04 62.50 3.76
C PRO A 273 -11.36 61.03 4.02
N THR A 274 -11.34 60.20 2.97
CA THR A 274 -11.50 58.76 3.14
C THR A 274 -10.48 58.28 4.15
N CYS A 275 -10.95 57.69 5.25
CA CYS A 275 -10.06 57.17 6.27
C CYS A 275 -9.07 56.19 5.64
N GLU A 276 -7.77 56.52 5.70
CA GLU A 276 -6.72 55.80 4.96
C GLU A 276 -6.52 54.36 5.47
N ALA A 277 -6.85 54.11 6.74
CA ALA A 277 -6.72 52.80 7.36
C ALA A 277 -7.86 51.86 6.93
N LYS A 278 -7.51 50.62 6.58
CA LYS A 278 -8.47 49.54 6.31
C LYS A 278 -9.42 49.41 7.51
N ASN A 279 -10.70 49.16 7.24
CA ASN A 279 -11.74 48.94 8.26
C ASN A 279 -12.03 50.09 9.23
N THR A 280 -11.59 51.30 8.92
CA THR A 280 -12.09 52.50 9.60
C THR A 280 -13.35 53.03 8.91
N ALA A 281 -14.20 53.72 9.66
CA ALA A 281 -15.32 54.49 9.18
C ALA A 281 -15.33 55.86 9.87
N CYS A 282 -15.83 56.86 9.16
CA CYS A 282 -16.10 58.14 9.78
C CYS A 282 -17.25 57.99 10.78
N THR A 283 -17.00 58.36 12.02
CA THR A 283 -17.98 58.45 13.09
C THR A 283 -18.03 59.87 13.65
N ILE A 284 -19.15 60.19 14.29
CA ILE A 284 -19.39 61.46 14.94
C ILE A 284 -19.72 61.12 16.39
N ALA A 285 -19.20 61.90 17.35
CA ALA A 285 -19.57 61.76 18.75
C ALA A 285 -21.09 61.70 18.92
N ALA A 286 -21.57 60.89 19.89
CA ALA A 286 -23.00 60.62 20.08
C ALA A 286 -23.86 61.88 20.34
N ASP A 287 -23.25 63.01 20.70
CA ASP A 287 -23.91 64.30 20.89
C ASP A 287 -24.15 65.09 19.59
N GLY A 288 -23.63 64.61 18.45
CA GLY A 288 -23.70 65.24 17.13
C GLY A 288 -22.93 66.56 17.01
N LYS A 289 -22.09 66.90 18.01
CA LYS A 289 -21.40 68.20 18.13
C LYS A 289 -19.87 68.13 17.99
N GLY A 290 -19.30 66.93 17.89
CA GLY A 290 -17.87 66.74 17.63
C GLY A 290 -17.50 66.83 16.13
N PRO A 291 -16.23 67.12 15.80
CA PRO A 291 -15.73 66.91 14.44
C PRO A 291 -15.77 65.42 14.09
N PRO A 292 -15.97 65.06 12.81
CA PRO A 292 -15.87 63.68 12.36
C PRO A 292 -14.47 63.10 12.68
N THR A 293 -14.45 61.88 13.22
CA THR A 293 -13.23 61.12 13.51
C THR A 293 -13.27 59.80 12.77
N CYS A 294 -12.10 59.29 12.36
CA CYS A 294 -12.00 57.91 11.87
C CYS A 294 -11.92 56.99 13.09
N GLU A 295 -12.97 56.21 13.31
CA GLU A 295 -12.96 55.13 14.30
C GLU A 295 -13.07 53.79 13.57
N CYS A 296 -12.72 52.71 14.25
CA CYS A 296 -12.92 51.38 13.69
C CYS A 296 -14.41 51.09 13.45
N LYS A 297 -14.72 50.39 12.36
CA LYS A 297 -16.07 49.90 12.11
C LYS A 297 -16.54 49.03 13.30
N PRO A 298 -17.85 48.95 13.59
CA PRO A 298 -18.36 47.97 14.55
C PRO A 298 -17.88 46.56 14.21
N GLY A 299 -17.36 45.83 15.20
CA GLY A 299 -16.67 44.54 15.02
C GLY A 299 -15.15 44.63 14.86
N TYR A 300 -14.56 45.82 14.90
CA TYR A 300 -13.12 46.03 14.77
C TYR A 300 -12.57 46.82 15.97
N VAL A 301 -11.38 46.44 16.43
CA VAL A 301 -10.66 47.06 17.54
C VAL A 301 -9.40 47.76 17.02
N ASP A 302 -9.15 48.99 17.49
CA ASP A 302 -7.93 49.72 17.14
C ASP A 302 -6.76 49.21 17.99
N THR A 303 -5.67 48.85 17.33
CA THR A 303 -4.44 48.42 17.98
C THR A 303 -3.28 49.32 17.58
N PRO A 304 -2.39 49.71 18.51
CA PRO A 304 -1.28 50.60 18.20
C PRO A 304 -0.33 50.06 17.11
N GLU A 305 -0.24 48.73 17.01
CA GLU A 305 0.69 48.03 16.11
C GLU A 305 0.07 47.71 14.75
N HIS A 306 -1.26 47.55 14.66
CA HIS A 306 -1.92 46.99 13.49
C HIS A 306 -3.13 47.79 12.98
N GLY A 307 -3.50 48.88 13.65
CA GLY A 307 -4.70 49.67 13.34
C GLY A 307 -5.99 48.89 13.65
N CYS A 308 -7.04 49.14 12.87
CA CYS A 308 -8.35 48.50 13.04
C CYS A 308 -8.38 47.06 12.53
N VAL A 309 -8.39 46.11 13.47
CA VAL A 309 -8.43 44.67 13.21
C VAL A 309 -9.76 44.08 13.66
N ASP A 310 -10.28 43.10 12.94
CA ASP A 310 -11.52 42.39 13.30
C ASP A 310 -11.31 41.67 14.63
N GLU A 311 -12.21 41.93 15.58
CA GLU A 311 -12.19 41.36 16.93
C GLU A 311 -12.66 39.90 16.96
N THR A 312 -13.28 39.44 15.86
CA THR A 312 -13.76 38.08 15.71
C THR A 312 -12.58 37.10 15.60
N PRO A 313 -12.48 36.11 16.50
CA PRO A 313 -11.42 35.12 16.40
C PRO A 313 -11.50 34.30 15.10
N PRO A 314 -10.34 33.91 14.53
CA PRO A 314 -10.32 33.10 13.32
C PRO A 314 -10.96 31.73 13.56
N THR A 315 -11.74 31.26 12.59
CA THR A 315 -12.27 29.90 12.64
C THR A 315 -11.27 28.92 12.03
N LEU A 316 -10.91 27.89 12.79
CA LEU A 316 -9.97 26.85 12.38
C LEU A 316 -10.71 25.59 11.92
N LYS A 317 -10.46 25.14 10.69
CA LYS A 317 -11.06 23.93 10.12
C LYS A 317 -10.00 22.93 9.67
N LEU A 318 -10.06 21.69 10.14
CA LEU A 318 -9.16 20.62 9.72
C LEU A 318 -9.45 20.22 8.26
N ARG A 319 -8.43 20.20 7.38
CA ARG A 319 -8.62 19.91 5.94
C ARG A 319 -8.98 18.45 5.64
N CYS A 320 -8.42 17.53 6.42
CA CYS A 320 -8.57 16.09 6.24
C CYS A 320 -9.77 15.51 7.02
N ASP A 321 -10.47 16.33 7.81
CA ASP A 321 -11.57 15.89 8.66
C ASP A 321 -12.87 15.85 7.85
N GLN A 322 -13.00 14.82 7.02
CA GLN A 322 -14.19 14.64 6.17
C GLN A 322 -15.46 14.39 6.99
N ASN A 323 -15.32 13.87 8.21
CA ASN A 323 -16.44 13.50 9.09
C ASN A 323 -16.76 14.57 10.14
N ASN A 324 -15.95 15.63 10.25
CA ASN A 324 -15.99 16.61 11.34
C ASN A 324 -15.93 15.96 12.73
N ASP A 325 -15.24 14.82 12.87
CA ASP A 325 -15.08 14.12 14.16
C ASP A 325 -13.72 14.41 14.83
N GLY A 326 -12.83 15.13 14.14
CA GLY A 326 -11.47 15.41 14.59
C GLY A 326 -10.58 14.16 14.66
N VAL A 327 -11.00 13.02 14.09
CA VAL A 327 -10.28 11.74 14.19
C VAL A 327 -9.75 11.29 12.83
N MET A 328 -8.43 11.29 12.69
CA MET A 328 -7.74 10.68 11.55
C MET A 328 -7.41 9.22 11.87
N LYS A 329 -8.03 8.28 11.15
CA LYS A 329 -7.76 6.85 11.30
C LYS A 329 -6.74 6.38 10.29
N LEU A 330 -5.59 5.96 10.77
CA LEU A 330 -4.51 5.36 10.01
C LEU A 330 -4.30 3.92 10.48
N LYS A 331 -3.58 3.13 9.71
CA LYS A 331 -3.09 1.81 10.12
C LYS A 331 -1.58 1.85 10.25
N GLN A 332 -1.02 0.88 10.96
CA GLN A 332 0.42 0.65 10.89
C GLN A 332 0.86 0.49 9.43
N GLY A 333 2.07 0.93 9.10
CA GLY A 333 2.59 0.92 7.74
C GLY A 333 2.04 2.02 6.82
N ASP A 334 1.03 2.78 7.24
CA ASP A 334 0.65 4.01 6.53
C ASP A 334 1.70 5.11 6.79
N ASN A 335 1.85 6.00 5.81
CA ASN A 335 2.65 7.21 5.99
C ASN A 335 1.76 8.30 6.59
N TYR A 336 2.25 8.93 7.65
CA TYR A 336 1.57 10.08 8.22
C TYR A 336 1.75 11.30 7.31
N GLU A 337 0.65 11.84 6.81
CA GLU A 337 0.64 13.13 6.11
C GLU A 337 -0.02 14.19 7.00
N GLU A 338 0.65 15.34 7.16
CA GLU A 338 0.17 16.44 7.96
C GLU A 338 -1.11 17.04 7.34
N CYS A 339 -2.19 17.03 8.10
CA CYS A 339 -3.53 17.43 7.67
C CYS A 339 -3.63 18.93 7.36
N ALA A 340 -2.89 19.75 8.12
CA ALA A 340 -3.02 21.20 8.16
C ALA A 340 -4.44 21.69 8.53
N VAL A 341 -4.57 23.01 8.64
CA VAL A 341 -5.79 23.70 9.07
C VAL A 341 -6.08 24.83 8.09
N ASP A 342 -7.32 24.95 7.65
CA ASP A 342 -7.83 26.15 6.99
C ASP A 342 -8.14 27.21 8.05
N ILE A 343 -7.53 28.38 7.89
CA ILE A 343 -7.75 29.54 8.75
C ILE A 343 -8.73 30.45 8.02
N MET A 344 -9.97 30.52 8.51
CA MET A 344 -10.99 31.43 8.00
C MET A 344 -11.00 32.68 8.88
N ASP A 345 -10.51 33.79 8.34
CA ASP A 345 -10.32 35.04 9.06
C ASP A 345 -10.43 36.24 8.10
N ASP A 346 -11.18 37.27 8.48
CA ASP A 346 -11.32 38.49 7.69
C ASP A 346 -10.10 39.44 7.86
N ASN A 347 -9.22 39.14 8.83
CA ASN A 347 -7.92 39.81 9.03
C ASN A 347 -6.78 39.26 8.15
N ALA A 348 -7.06 38.39 7.17
CA ALA A 348 -6.09 37.45 6.59
C ALA A 348 -4.82 38.04 5.93
N GLU A 349 -4.81 39.31 5.53
CA GLU A 349 -3.88 39.76 4.49
C GLU A 349 -2.61 40.48 5.00
N ASP A 350 -2.63 41.11 6.19
CA ASP A 350 -1.58 42.09 6.55
C ASP A 350 -0.89 41.88 7.92
N LEU A 351 -1.35 40.92 8.72
CA LEU A 351 -0.90 40.78 10.12
C LEU A 351 0.07 39.62 10.30
N ALA A 352 1.13 39.86 11.09
CA ALA A 352 2.05 38.81 11.54
C ALA A 352 1.29 37.80 12.39
N ARG A 353 1.32 36.53 12.00
CA ARG A 353 0.68 35.44 12.73
C ARG A 353 1.72 34.43 13.13
N THR A 354 1.66 34.04 14.39
CA THR A 354 2.42 32.90 14.89
C THR A 354 1.50 31.70 14.86
N LEU A 355 1.87 30.70 14.07
CA LEU A 355 1.12 29.46 14.00
C LEU A 355 1.96 28.33 14.56
N LYS A 356 1.36 27.62 15.51
CA LYS A 356 2.04 26.59 16.28
C LYS A 356 1.31 25.25 16.15
N ILE A 357 2.06 24.21 15.82
CA ILE A 357 1.60 22.82 15.81
C ILE A 357 2.32 22.05 16.90
N LYS A 358 1.56 21.51 17.84
CA LYS A 358 2.07 20.71 18.94
C LYS A 358 1.57 19.27 18.84
N TYR A 359 2.50 18.33 18.93
CA TYR A 359 2.23 16.89 18.96
C TYR A 359 2.31 16.36 20.40
N SER A 360 1.41 15.47 20.79
CA SER A 360 1.47 14.84 22.12
C SER A 360 2.65 13.89 22.28
N GLU A 361 3.10 13.29 21.17
CA GLU A 361 4.27 12.42 21.09
C GLU A 361 5.07 12.77 19.84
N PRO A 362 6.39 12.49 19.79
CA PRO A 362 7.18 12.72 18.59
C PRO A 362 6.60 11.97 17.41
N LEU A 363 6.42 12.65 16.28
CA LEU A 363 5.97 11.98 15.07
C LEU A 363 7.05 10.98 14.61
N PRO A 364 6.68 9.71 14.37
CA PRO A 364 7.61 8.79 13.74
C PRO A 364 7.93 9.30 12.34
N SER A 365 9.21 9.42 12.01
CA SER A 365 9.64 9.78 10.67
C SER A 365 9.29 8.66 9.69
N GLY A 366 8.50 9.00 8.67
CA GLY A 366 8.03 8.08 7.65
C GLY A 366 6.88 7.18 8.12
N CYS A 367 7.18 5.89 8.25
CA CYS A 367 6.20 4.83 8.41
C CYS A 367 5.68 4.69 9.84
N LEU A 368 4.35 4.68 10.01
CA LEU A 368 3.73 4.48 11.32
C LEU A 368 3.93 3.03 11.78
N ARG A 369 4.87 2.78 12.69
CA ARG A 369 5.10 1.44 13.26
C ARG A 369 4.42 1.24 14.61
N LYS A 370 4.24 2.30 15.39
CA LYS A 370 3.65 2.23 16.73
C LYS A 370 2.14 2.44 16.62
N MET A 371 1.35 1.49 17.13
CA MET A 371 -0.08 1.71 17.33
C MET A 371 -0.34 2.66 18.50
N GLY A 372 -1.53 3.24 18.51
CA GLY A 372 -2.02 4.06 19.59
C GLY A 372 -2.74 5.28 19.05
N SER A 373 -2.97 6.24 19.92
CA SER A 373 -3.46 7.54 19.53
C SER A 373 -2.49 8.62 19.97
N PHE A 374 -2.33 9.64 19.12
CA PHE A 374 -1.64 10.86 19.49
C PHE A 374 -2.47 12.05 19.04
N THR A 375 -2.37 13.15 19.78
CA THR A 375 -3.10 14.37 19.48
C THR A 375 -2.18 15.38 18.80
N VAL A 376 -2.77 16.15 17.90
CA VAL A 376 -2.12 17.27 17.22
C VAL A 376 -2.96 18.51 17.49
N ASN A 377 -2.36 19.47 18.20
CA ASN A 377 -2.99 20.74 18.52
C ASN A 377 -2.43 21.80 17.59
N TYR A 378 -3.31 22.44 16.84
CA TYR A 378 -2.99 23.62 16.06
C TYR A 378 -3.44 24.83 16.84
N SER A 379 -2.59 25.83 16.95
CA SER A 379 -2.92 27.10 17.59
C SER A 379 -2.47 28.25 16.72
N VAL A 380 -3.32 29.27 16.63
CA VAL A 380 -3.05 30.53 15.94
C VAL A 380 -3.12 31.63 16.97
N ALA A 381 -2.01 32.34 17.18
CA ALA A 381 -1.99 33.50 18.06
C ALA A 381 -2.67 34.69 17.38
N THR A 382 -3.66 35.26 18.07
CA THR A 382 -4.41 36.46 17.65
C THR A 382 -4.53 37.38 18.86
N PRO A 383 -3.43 38.07 19.24
CA PRO A 383 -3.35 38.80 20.51
C PRO A 383 -4.38 39.92 20.67
N TRP A 384 -5.03 40.34 19.58
CA TRP A 384 -6.09 41.35 19.55
C TRP A 384 -7.52 40.78 19.71
N THR A 385 -7.70 39.46 19.74
CA THR A 385 -9.01 38.82 19.94
C THR A 385 -9.16 38.32 21.38
N ASP A 386 -10.39 38.02 21.81
CA ASP A 386 -10.67 37.32 23.07
C ASP A 386 -11.38 35.98 22.78
N PRO A 387 -10.71 34.82 22.98
CA PRO A 387 -9.37 34.64 23.55
C PRO A 387 -8.22 35.06 22.61
N PRO A 388 -6.99 35.32 23.13
CA PRO A 388 -5.85 35.81 22.35
C PRO A 388 -5.18 34.74 21.46
N PHE A 389 -5.77 33.55 21.40
CA PHE A 389 -5.40 32.48 20.48
C PHE A 389 -6.62 31.60 20.22
N GLN A 390 -6.66 31.00 19.04
CA GLN A 390 -7.61 29.96 18.69
C GLN A 390 -6.89 28.63 18.55
N GLU A 391 -7.52 27.55 19.01
CA GLU A 391 -6.96 26.21 18.92
C GLU A 391 -7.95 25.21 18.33
N VAL A 392 -7.42 24.26 17.56
CA VAL A 392 -8.16 23.08 17.12
C VAL A 392 -7.30 21.85 17.35
N THR A 393 -7.90 20.80 17.90
CA THR A 393 -7.23 19.53 18.17
C THR A 393 -7.74 18.47 17.21
N ARG A 394 -6.82 17.65 16.70
CA ARG A 394 -7.17 16.36 16.09
C ARG A 394 -6.53 15.20 16.85
N THR A 395 -7.21 14.07 16.81
CA THR A 395 -6.68 12.78 17.28
C THR A 395 -6.31 11.94 16.08
N VAL A 396 -5.11 11.38 16.08
CA VAL A 396 -4.65 10.43 15.06
C VAL A 396 -4.65 9.06 15.70
N GLU A 397 -5.51 8.17 15.23
CA GLU A 397 -5.62 6.79 15.70
C GLU A 397 -4.90 5.86 14.72
N VAL A 398 -3.84 5.21 15.17
CA VAL A 398 -3.09 4.22 14.41
C VAL A 398 -3.55 2.83 14.84
N GLY A 399 -4.37 2.20 14.02
CA GLY A 399 -4.86 0.85 14.21
C GLY A 399 -3.88 -0.23 13.76
N ASP A 400 -4.15 -1.45 14.21
CA ASP A 400 -3.42 -2.67 13.84
C ASP A 400 -3.50 -2.94 12.33
N LEU A 401 -2.36 -3.29 11.72
CA LEU A 401 -2.30 -3.78 10.34
C LEU A 401 -2.08 -5.28 10.38
N ASP A 402 -2.97 -6.06 9.75
CA ASP A 402 -2.75 -7.50 9.60
C ASP A 402 -1.63 -7.77 8.58
N GLU A 403 -0.39 -7.86 9.04
CA GLU A 403 0.76 -7.97 8.15
C GLU A 403 0.71 -9.27 7.33
N CYS A 404 0.11 -10.32 7.89
CA CYS A 404 -0.03 -11.62 7.25
C CYS A 404 -1.00 -11.61 6.05
N LYS A 405 -1.85 -10.59 5.92
CA LYS A 405 -2.75 -10.42 4.76
C LYS A 405 -2.18 -9.52 3.66
N ILE A 406 -1.05 -8.87 3.90
CA ILE A 406 -0.45 -7.96 2.91
C ILE A 406 0.08 -8.78 1.73
N SER A 407 -0.43 -8.49 0.53
CA SER A 407 0.11 -9.10 -0.69
C SER A 407 1.46 -8.46 -1.07
N SER A 408 2.35 -9.22 -1.73
CA SER A 408 3.64 -8.71 -2.21
C SER A 408 3.53 -7.52 -3.17
N LYS A 409 2.38 -7.32 -3.82
CA LYS A 409 2.10 -6.13 -4.66
C LYS A 409 1.73 -4.91 -3.83
N GLN A 410 0.89 -5.09 -2.81
CA GLN A 410 0.52 -4.02 -1.87
C GLN A 410 1.71 -3.57 -1.05
N ALA A 411 2.62 -4.49 -0.75
CA ALA A 411 3.84 -4.24 -0.02
C ALA A 411 4.79 -3.20 -0.65
N GLN A 412 4.61 -2.83 -1.92
CA GLN A 412 5.35 -1.72 -2.52
C GLN A 412 4.85 -0.35 -2.05
N PHE A 413 3.58 -0.26 -1.63
CA PHE A 413 2.95 0.95 -1.11
C PHE A 413 3.06 1.06 0.41
N TYR A 414 3.12 -0.09 1.07
CA TYR A 414 3.40 -0.17 2.50
C TYR A 414 4.89 -0.15 2.77
N CYS A 415 5.23 0.21 4.00
CA CYS A 415 6.60 0.26 4.48
C CYS A 415 7.26 -1.12 4.36
N PRO A 416 8.47 -1.22 3.78
CA PRO A 416 9.18 -2.50 3.61
C PRO A 416 9.33 -3.30 4.91
N GLU A 417 9.32 -2.63 6.05
CA GLU A 417 9.46 -3.21 7.38
C GLU A 417 8.14 -3.73 7.96
N ALA A 418 6.99 -3.27 7.45
CA ALA A 418 5.67 -3.83 7.78
C ALA A 418 5.37 -5.10 6.97
N MET A 419 6.24 -5.49 6.03
CA MET A 419 6.10 -6.75 5.30
C MET A 419 6.45 -7.94 6.20
N PRO A 420 5.61 -8.99 6.23
CA PRO A 420 5.97 -10.20 6.94
C PRO A 420 7.16 -10.88 6.25
N ARG A 421 8.24 -11.08 7.01
CA ARG A 421 9.46 -11.76 6.56
C ARG A 421 9.55 -13.19 7.10
N CYS A 422 8.45 -13.93 7.10
CA CYS A 422 8.47 -15.33 7.53
C CYS A 422 9.19 -16.23 6.51
N ASP A 423 9.88 -17.27 7.00
CA ASP A 423 10.51 -18.30 6.19
C ASP A 423 9.45 -19.29 5.65
N VAL A 424 8.60 -18.79 4.74
CA VAL A 424 7.52 -19.57 4.13
C VAL A 424 8.07 -20.74 3.32
N ALA A 425 9.30 -20.64 2.81
CA ALA A 425 9.98 -21.73 2.11
C ALA A 425 10.25 -22.93 3.03
N SER A 426 10.47 -22.67 4.32
CA SER A 426 10.58 -23.70 5.38
C SER A 426 9.26 -23.87 6.15
N GLY A 427 8.13 -23.49 5.57
CA GLY A 427 6.80 -23.73 6.13
C GLY A 427 6.42 -22.85 7.34
N ALA A 428 7.15 -21.76 7.62
CA ALA A 428 6.78 -20.84 8.68
C ALA A 428 5.41 -20.20 8.42
N LEU A 429 4.52 -20.23 9.40
CA LEU A 429 3.19 -19.62 9.34
C LEU A 429 3.23 -18.21 9.96
N CYS A 430 2.86 -17.20 9.18
CA CYS A 430 2.65 -15.85 9.71
C CYS A 430 1.41 -15.81 10.60
N LYS A 431 1.55 -15.27 11.81
CA LYS A 431 0.43 -14.94 12.70
C LYS A 431 0.45 -13.48 13.07
N ASN A 432 -0.66 -12.80 12.78
CA ASN A 432 -0.86 -11.42 13.19
C ASN A 432 -0.95 -11.34 14.72
N THR A 433 -0.30 -10.34 15.29
CA THR A 433 -0.42 -9.98 16.71
C THR A 433 -0.83 -8.51 16.81
N ILE A 434 -1.30 -8.05 17.97
CA ILE A 434 -1.71 -6.64 18.10
C ILE A 434 -0.43 -5.79 18.09
N GLY A 435 -0.21 -5.06 16.99
CA GLY A 435 0.89 -4.13 16.80
C GLY A 435 2.13 -4.68 16.11
N SER A 436 2.09 -5.94 15.67
CA SER A 436 3.22 -6.66 15.08
C SER A 436 2.72 -7.98 14.48
N TYR A 437 3.59 -8.76 13.89
CA TYR A 437 3.36 -10.18 13.60
C TYR A 437 4.42 -11.07 14.28
N THR A 438 4.13 -12.36 14.37
CA THR A 438 5.10 -13.43 14.69
C THR A 438 5.11 -14.46 13.59
N CYS A 439 6.26 -15.07 13.34
CA CYS A 439 6.36 -16.24 12.47
C CYS A 439 6.44 -17.49 13.35
N GLU A 440 5.56 -18.46 13.14
CA GLU A 440 5.59 -19.72 13.85
C GLU A 440 6.13 -20.82 12.96
N CYS A 441 7.20 -21.45 13.44
CA CYS A 441 7.76 -22.62 12.82
C CYS A 441 6.82 -23.84 12.95
N PRO A 442 6.70 -24.67 11.90
CA PRO A 442 5.91 -25.89 11.98
C PRO A 442 6.45 -26.84 13.04
N LYS A 443 5.63 -27.81 13.46
CA LYS A 443 6.11 -28.90 14.31
C LYS A 443 7.37 -29.51 13.69
N CYS A 444 8.28 -30.00 14.53
CA CYS A 444 9.58 -30.54 14.13
C CYS A 444 10.65 -29.53 13.72
N THR A 445 10.39 -28.23 13.78
CA THR A 445 11.42 -27.22 13.48
C THR A 445 11.67 -26.30 14.66
N THR A 446 12.90 -25.80 14.76
CA THR A 446 13.33 -24.78 15.75
C THR A 446 13.74 -23.51 15.03
N GLY A 447 13.75 -22.39 15.77
CA GLY A 447 14.06 -21.07 15.25
C GLY A 447 12.94 -20.08 15.56
N ASP A 448 13.15 -18.83 15.14
CA ASP A 448 12.18 -17.74 15.25
C ASP A 448 11.22 -17.68 14.05
N GLY A 449 11.47 -18.46 13.00
CA GLY A 449 10.64 -18.51 11.79
C GLY A 449 10.73 -17.29 10.89
N PHE A 450 11.60 -16.33 11.21
CA PHE A 450 11.84 -15.15 10.40
C PHE A 450 13.05 -15.36 9.49
N LEU A 451 13.02 -14.77 8.30
CA LEU A 451 14.21 -14.54 7.50
C LEU A 451 14.98 -13.33 8.05
N PRO A 452 16.31 -13.25 7.88
CA PRO A 452 17.09 -12.09 8.31
C PRO A 452 16.56 -10.79 7.69
N ILE A 453 16.21 -9.82 8.54
CA ILE A 453 15.76 -8.49 8.13
C ILE A 453 16.96 -7.54 8.15
N SER A 454 17.39 -7.07 6.97
CA SER A 454 18.56 -6.18 6.86
C SER A 454 18.36 -4.89 7.66
N GLY A 455 19.32 -4.57 8.54
CA GLY A 455 19.32 -3.35 9.35
C GLY A 455 18.54 -3.43 10.67
N LEU A 456 17.78 -4.51 10.91
CA LEU A 456 17.07 -4.70 12.17
C LEU A 456 17.93 -5.46 13.19
N ASN A 457 18.34 -4.76 14.25
CA ASN A 457 19.07 -5.37 15.36
C ASN A 457 18.11 -6.21 16.23
N PRO A 458 18.48 -7.40 16.71
CA PRO A 458 17.73 -8.14 17.71
C PRO A 458 17.37 -7.35 18.99
N ASP A 459 18.06 -6.25 19.29
CA ASP A 459 17.76 -5.39 20.45
C ASP A 459 16.86 -4.19 20.10
N ASP A 460 16.40 -4.06 18.84
CA ASP A 460 15.54 -2.97 18.42
C ASP A 460 14.15 -3.09 19.08
N PRO A 461 13.64 -2.05 19.78
CA PRO A 461 12.31 -2.07 20.38
C PRO A 461 11.16 -2.18 19.36
N LEU A 462 11.43 -1.91 18.08
CA LEU A 462 10.47 -2.02 16.97
C LEU A 462 10.57 -3.35 16.22
N LYS A 463 11.34 -4.32 16.73
CA LYS A 463 11.42 -5.65 16.12
C LYS A 463 10.10 -6.41 16.23
N PRO A 464 9.77 -7.27 15.24
CA PRO A 464 8.62 -8.15 15.37
C PRO A 464 8.69 -9.03 16.62
N PHE A 465 7.54 -9.39 17.16
CA PHE A 465 7.45 -10.28 18.32
C PHE A 465 8.19 -11.60 18.06
N ASN A 466 9.00 -12.04 19.02
CA ASN A 466 9.90 -13.22 18.95
C ASN A 466 11.03 -13.17 17.91
N TYR A 467 11.27 -12.04 17.21
CA TYR A 467 12.41 -11.93 16.30
C TYR A 467 13.74 -12.08 17.05
N ASN A 468 14.55 -13.05 16.62
CA ASN A 468 15.83 -13.42 17.21
C ASN A 468 16.94 -13.44 16.14
N GLY A 469 16.94 -12.44 15.25
CA GLY A 469 17.94 -12.29 14.20
C GLY A 469 17.63 -13.00 12.88
N GLY A 470 16.44 -13.59 12.74
CA GLY A 470 16.02 -14.22 11.49
C GLY A 470 16.68 -15.57 11.26
N THR A 471 16.59 -16.44 12.27
CA THR A 471 17.15 -17.80 12.24
C THR A 471 16.41 -18.75 11.29
N GLY A 472 15.23 -18.35 10.78
CA GLY A 472 14.38 -19.17 9.93
C GLY A 472 13.74 -20.33 10.70
N CYS A 473 13.25 -21.33 9.97
CA CYS A 473 12.87 -22.61 10.55
C CYS A 473 13.90 -23.66 10.16
N VAL A 474 14.57 -24.23 11.15
CA VAL A 474 15.57 -25.29 10.99
C VAL A 474 14.98 -26.59 11.46
N ASP A 475 15.20 -27.67 10.71
CA ASP A 475 14.76 -29.00 11.13
C ASP A 475 15.46 -29.43 12.42
N SER A 476 14.65 -29.85 13.38
CA SER A 476 15.08 -30.30 14.70
C SER A 476 14.55 -31.68 15.04
N CYS A 477 13.73 -32.27 14.16
CA CYS A 477 13.19 -33.59 14.42
C CYS A 477 14.23 -34.67 14.20
N LYS A 478 14.14 -35.68 15.05
CA LYS A 478 14.90 -36.90 14.85
C LYS A 478 14.16 -37.74 13.82
N PRO A 479 14.86 -38.31 12.82
CA PRO A 479 14.23 -39.26 11.92
C PRO A 479 13.65 -40.46 12.69
N GLU A 480 12.52 -40.96 12.23
CA GLU A 480 11.89 -42.16 12.77
C GLU A 480 12.44 -43.39 12.04
N LEU A 481 13.00 -44.34 12.78
CA LEU A 481 13.56 -45.59 12.23
C LEU A 481 12.68 -46.78 12.66
N LYS A 482 12.20 -47.54 11.69
CA LYS A 482 11.38 -48.75 11.89
C LYS A 482 12.10 -49.98 11.35
N LEU A 483 12.28 -51.00 12.18
CA LEU A 483 12.83 -52.30 11.76
C LEU A 483 11.75 -53.18 11.13
N HIS A 484 12.11 -53.87 10.05
CA HIS A 484 11.25 -54.82 9.34
C HIS A 484 11.75 -56.26 9.47
N GLY A 485 10.83 -57.21 9.64
CA GLY A 485 11.16 -58.63 9.81
C GLY A 485 11.38 -59.04 11.27
N PRO A 486 11.87 -60.27 11.52
CA PRO A 486 11.93 -60.83 12.87
C PRO A 486 13.01 -60.15 13.73
N ASN A 487 12.67 -59.91 14.99
CA ASN A 487 13.59 -59.42 16.04
C ASN A 487 13.24 -60.13 17.36
N PRO A 488 14.07 -61.04 17.89
CA PRO A 488 15.41 -61.38 17.41
C PRO A 488 15.41 -62.15 16.09
N ARG A 489 16.49 -62.02 15.33
CA ARG A 489 16.82 -62.88 14.20
C ARG A 489 17.59 -64.10 14.72
N VAL A 490 17.02 -65.28 14.57
CA VAL A 490 17.65 -66.54 15.00
C VAL A 490 18.33 -67.22 13.82
N PHE A 491 19.64 -67.49 13.95
CA PHE A 491 20.42 -68.32 13.04
C PHE A 491 20.66 -69.68 13.69
N ARG A 492 20.11 -70.72 13.08
CA ARG A 492 20.29 -72.09 13.55
C ARG A 492 21.49 -72.71 12.85
N VAL A 493 22.49 -73.14 13.63
CA VAL A 493 23.71 -73.77 13.11
C VAL A 493 23.90 -75.16 13.73
N PRO A 494 24.32 -76.16 12.95
CA PRO A 494 24.74 -77.44 13.52
C PRO A 494 25.94 -77.23 14.46
N LYS A 495 25.99 -77.94 15.60
CA LYS A 495 27.12 -77.90 16.56
C LYS A 495 28.50 -78.10 15.93
N ASN A 496 28.57 -78.69 14.73
CA ASN A 496 29.80 -78.95 13.99
C ASN A 496 30.10 -77.95 12.85
N ASN A 497 29.18 -77.05 12.46
CA ASN A 497 29.36 -76.11 11.34
C ASN A 497 29.33 -74.64 11.80
N GLY A 498 30.17 -73.78 11.21
CA GLY A 498 30.08 -72.32 11.39
C GLY A 498 28.95 -71.69 10.54
N LEU A 499 28.70 -70.38 10.71
CA LEU A 499 27.72 -69.61 9.92
C LEU A 499 28.06 -69.52 8.43
N GLN A 500 29.29 -69.82 8.01
CA GLN A 500 29.70 -69.80 6.59
C GLN A 500 28.86 -70.75 5.70
N GLY A 501 28.27 -71.80 6.28
CA GLY A 501 27.38 -72.69 5.55
C GLY A 501 26.03 -72.06 5.15
N LEU A 502 25.65 -70.93 5.76
CA LEU A 502 24.33 -70.31 5.55
C LEU A 502 24.29 -69.33 4.37
N THR A 503 25.40 -68.66 4.04
CA THR A 503 25.44 -67.60 3.01
C THR A 503 25.94 -68.07 1.65
N SER A 504 26.55 -69.25 1.59
CA SER A 504 27.21 -69.75 0.38
C SER A 504 26.21 -70.41 -0.55
N LYS A 505 25.42 -69.63 -1.30
CA LYS A 505 24.70 -70.15 -2.48
C LYS A 505 25.72 -70.54 -3.55
N GLY A 506 26.23 -71.76 -3.49
CA GLY A 506 26.74 -72.52 -4.64
C GLY A 506 28.16 -72.24 -5.13
N LYS A 507 28.99 -71.44 -4.43
CA LYS A 507 30.44 -71.43 -4.73
C LYS A 507 31.11 -72.46 -3.84
N GLU A 508 31.51 -73.60 -4.41
CA GLU A 508 32.36 -74.59 -3.75
C GLU A 508 33.63 -73.90 -3.26
N VAL A 509 33.64 -73.52 -1.99
CA VAL A 509 34.87 -73.09 -1.32
C VAL A 509 35.65 -74.36 -1.04
N SER A 510 36.73 -74.55 -1.81
CA SER A 510 37.66 -75.67 -1.67
C SER A 510 38.06 -75.84 -0.20
N SER A 511 37.75 -77.01 0.34
CA SER A 511 37.85 -77.40 1.75
C SER A 511 39.29 -77.43 2.26
N GLY A 512 39.80 -76.28 2.72
CA GLY A 512 40.94 -76.21 3.65
C GLY A 512 40.45 -76.36 5.09
N PHE A 513 40.04 -77.57 5.48
CA PHE A 513 39.47 -77.87 6.80
C PHE A 513 40.59 -77.89 7.86
N ILE A 514 40.92 -76.73 8.44
CA ILE A 514 41.82 -76.66 9.60
C ILE A 514 41.04 -77.16 10.82
N LYS A 515 41.32 -78.39 11.27
CA LYS A 515 40.86 -78.90 12.56
C LYS A 515 41.53 -78.12 13.69
N SER A 516 40.85 -77.13 14.25
CA SER A 516 41.27 -76.51 15.52
C SER A 516 40.63 -77.29 16.68
N ASP A 517 41.37 -78.23 17.25
CA ASP A 517 40.87 -79.22 18.23
C ASP A 517 40.65 -78.70 19.68
N SER A 518 40.54 -77.39 19.92
CA SER A 518 40.28 -76.91 21.31
C SER A 518 39.68 -75.51 21.47
N GLY A 519 39.25 -74.84 20.39
CA GLY A 519 38.84 -73.45 20.45
C GLY A 519 37.34 -73.25 20.56
N GLU A 520 36.89 -72.59 21.63
CA GLU A 520 35.57 -71.96 21.73
C GLU A 520 35.24 -71.22 20.41
N ARG A 521 34.15 -71.61 19.74
CA ARG A 521 33.83 -71.09 18.39
C ARG A 521 33.65 -69.59 18.43
N ASN A 522 34.46 -68.89 17.64
CA ASN A 522 34.42 -67.43 17.61
C ASN A 522 33.33 -66.93 16.64
N TYR A 523 32.06 -67.16 17.00
CA TYR A 523 30.90 -66.66 16.25
C TYR A 523 30.91 -65.13 16.09
N ASP A 524 31.63 -64.41 16.94
CA ASP A 524 31.76 -62.95 16.83
C ASP A 524 32.34 -62.54 15.47
N SER A 525 33.40 -63.23 15.02
CA SER A 525 34.03 -62.96 13.72
C SER A 525 33.12 -63.33 12.54
N GLU A 526 32.37 -64.43 12.66
CA GLU A 526 31.46 -64.90 11.62
C GLU A 526 30.21 -64.03 11.49
N VAL A 527 29.61 -63.61 12.60
CA VAL A 527 28.45 -62.70 12.62
C VAL A 527 28.86 -61.32 12.07
N LYS A 528 30.05 -60.82 12.43
CA LYS A 528 30.61 -59.59 11.84
C LYS A 528 30.82 -59.74 10.33
N ALA A 529 31.39 -60.85 9.88
CA ALA A 529 31.59 -61.12 8.46
C ALA A 529 30.26 -61.24 7.69
N LEU A 530 29.26 -61.91 8.28
CA LEU A 530 27.91 -62.04 7.74
C LEU A 530 27.25 -60.67 7.53
N ILE A 531 27.27 -59.82 8.56
CA ILE A 531 26.62 -58.51 8.52
C ILE A 531 27.35 -57.58 7.55
N ARG A 532 28.68 -57.52 7.59
CA ARG A 532 29.46 -56.67 6.67
C ARG A 532 29.35 -57.15 5.22
N GLY A 533 29.42 -58.46 4.98
CA GLY A 533 29.36 -59.05 3.64
C GLY A 533 27.98 -58.93 2.98
N SER A 534 26.91 -58.96 3.79
CA SER A 534 25.54 -58.78 3.29
C SER A 534 25.03 -57.34 3.39
N GLY A 535 25.77 -56.41 4.01
CA GLY A 535 25.24 -55.08 4.37
C GLY A 535 24.04 -55.15 5.34
N GLY A 536 23.91 -56.24 6.10
CA GLY A 536 22.80 -56.49 7.01
C GLY A 536 21.54 -57.10 6.38
N LEU A 537 21.53 -57.38 5.07
CA LEU A 537 20.36 -57.94 4.36
C LEU A 537 19.85 -59.26 4.96
N GLU A 538 20.78 -60.11 5.40
CA GLU A 538 20.48 -61.42 5.99
C GLU A 538 19.73 -61.31 7.33
N LEU A 539 19.74 -60.13 7.96
CA LEU A 539 19.08 -59.89 9.23
C LEU A 539 17.56 -59.75 9.10
N CYS A 540 17.06 -59.36 7.93
CA CYS A 540 15.63 -59.27 7.65
C CYS A 540 15.13 -60.26 6.60
N ALA A 541 16.04 -60.95 5.91
CA ALA A 541 15.70 -61.98 4.95
C ALA A 541 14.88 -63.10 5.61
N THR A 542 13.63 -63.20 5.23
CA THR A 542 12.78 -64.37 5.43
C THR A 542 12.92 -65.30 4.23
N LYS A 543 12.54 -66.58 4.36
CA LYS A 543 12.55 -67.53 3.24
C LYS A 543 11.79 -66.99 2.03
N ASN A 544 10.72 -66.25 2.26
CA ASN A 544 9.81 -65.75 1.23
C ASN A 544 10.34 -64.50 0.48
N ASN A 545 11.30 -63.75 1.04
CA ASN A 545 11.80 -62.51 0.43
C ASN A 545 13.33 -62.50 0.23
N ALA A 546 14.03 -63.60 0.52
CA ALA A 546 15.48 -63.69 0.40
C ALA A 546 16.02 -63.31 -1.00
N ALA A 547 15.23 -63.48 -2.06
CA ALA A 547 15.63 -63.11 -3.43
C ALA A 547 15.36 -61.63 -3.78
N THR A 548 14.53 -60.92 -2.99
CA THR A 548 14.04 -59.56 -3.31
C THR A 548 14.46 -58.51 -2.29
N VAL A 549 15.09 -58.92 -1.17
CA VAL A 549 15.52 -58.02 -0.10
C VAL A 549 16.73 -57.19 -0.56
N THR A 550 16.48 -55.91 -0.80
CA THR A 550 17.47 -54.82 -0.87
C THR A 550 17.65 -54.16 0.52
N GLY A 551 18.64 -53.28 0.68
CA GLY A 551 18.99 -52.66 1.98
C GLY A 551 17.80 -51.96 2.66
N LYS A 552 16.92 -51.37 1.83
CA LYS A 552 15.68 -50.71 2.24
C LYS A 552 14.65 -51.62 2.91
N HIS A 553 14.75 -52.95 2.75
CA HIS A 553 13.74 -53.86 3.28
C HIS A 553 13.98 -54.27 4.73
N CYS A 554 15.17 -54.04 5.29
CA CYS A 554 15.46 -54.43 6.68
C CYS A 554 15.04 -53.35 7.68
N ALA A 555 15.07 -52.10 7.26
CA ALA A 555 14.63 -50.97 8.06
C ALA A 555 14.17 -49.86 7.11
N THR A 556 13.15 -49.12 7.53
CA THR A 556 12.77 -47.86 6.87
C THR A 556 13.06 -46.72 7.81
N ALA A 557 13.57 -45.63 7.26
CA ALA A 557 13.78 -44.38 7.98
C ALA A 557 13.01 -43.29 7.27
N SER A 558 12.23 -42.51 8.01
CA SER A 558 11.53 -41.36 7.47
C SER A 558 11.69 -40.18 8.40
N ASP A 559 11.82 -38.99 7.83
CA ASP A 559 11.94 -37.76 8.59
C ASP A 559 10.84 -36.77 8.20
N THR A 560 10.32 -36.04 9.17
CA THR A 560 9.25 -35.07 8.94
C THR A 560 9.85 -33.69 8.88
N THR A 561 10.20 -33.27 7.67
CA THR A 561 10.78 -31.94 7.41
C THR A 561 9.66 -30.91 7.19
N PRO A 562 9.96 -29.60 7.26
CA PRO A 562 8.99 -28.57 6.88
C PRO A 562 8.44 -28.70 5.46
N ASN A 563 9.16 -29.36 4.54
CA ASN A 563 8.72 -29.62 3.17
C ASN A 563 7.94 -30.94 3.00
N GLY A 564 7.66 -31.64 4.10
CA GLY A 564 6.96 -32.93 4.12
C GLY A 564 7.84 -34.09 4.57
N ILE A 565 7.31 -35.31 4.45
CA ILE A 565 7.97 -36.54 4.89
C ILE A 565 9.02 -36.95 3.85
N ILE A 566 10.29 -37.02 4.24
CA ILE A 566 11.41 -37.46 3.41
C ILE A 566 11.78 -38.90 3.78
N ASP A 567 11.88 -39.79 2.78
CA ASP A 567 12.40 -41.14 2.96
C ASP A 567 13.93 -41.12 3.05
N LEU A 568 14.45 -41.56 4.20
CA LEU A 568 15.88 -41.67 4.50
C LEU A 568 16.36 -43.12 4.51
N SER A 569 15.56 -44.06 4.01
CA SER A 569 15.88 -45.50 4.07
C SER A 569 17.19 -45.86 3.38
N ASP A 570 17.62 -45.09 2.37
CA ASP A 570 18.93 -45.25 1.70
C ASP A 570 20.13 -44.81 2.55
N LYS A 571 19.90 -43.99 3.57
CA LYS A 571 20.95 -43.43 4.44
C LYS A 571 21.14 -44.22 5.73
N ILE A 572 20.44 -45.35 5.90
CA ILE A 572 20.56 -46.19 7.08
C ILE A 572 21.92 -46.85 7.09
N ILE A 573 22.66 -46.65 8.18
CA ILE A 573 23.95 -47.26 8.44
C ILE A 573 23.75 -48.38 9.46
N VAL A 574 24.04 -49.62 9.02
CA VAL A 574 24.10 -50.79 9.90
C VAL A 574 25.48 -50.82 10.55
N GLY A 575 25.54 -50.66 11.87
CA GLY A 575 26.79 -50.70 12.62
C GLY A 575 27.27 -52.12 12.91
N ASP A 576 28.46 -52.22 13.49
CA ASP A 576 29.03 -53.52 13.87
C ASP A 576 28.21 -54.18 15.00
N PRO A 577 28.01 -55.52 14.94
CA PRO A 577 27.33 -56.26 16.00
C PRO A 577 28.10 -56.18 17.32
N VAL A 578 27.38 -55.96 18.41
CA VAL A 578 27.91 -55.97 19.77
C VAL A 578 27.42 -57.23 20.48
N ARG A 579 28.35 -58.09 20.92
CA ARG A 579 28.01 -59.31 21.66
C ARG A 579 27.33 -58.95 22.99
N SER A 580 26.24 -59.64 23.31
CA SER A 580 25.50 -59.46 24.55
C SER A 580 26.31 -60.04 25.72
N PRO A 581 26.54 -59.27 26.80
CA PRO A 581 27.25 -59.80 27.97
C PRO A 581 26.43 -60.82 28.75
N LYS A 582 25.10 -60.85 28.55
CA LYS A 582 24.18 -61.74 29.27
C LYS A 582 23.99 -63.09 28.59
N GLN A 583 24.22 -63.17 27.28
CA GLN A 583 23.97 -64.35 26.47
C GLN A 583 25.11 -64.53 25.46
N PRO A 584 25.94 -65.58 25.60
CA PRO A 584 27.16 -65.74 24.81
C PRO A 584 26.90 -65.90 23.31
N ASN A 585 25.70 -66.34 22.92
CA ASN A 585 25.30 -66.53 21.53
C ASN A 585 24.26 -65.49 21.07
N MET A 586 24.29 -64.30 21.65
CA MET A 586 23.43 -63.19 21.25
C MET A 586 24.28 -61.96 20.91
N TRP A 587 23.93 -61.28 19.84
CA TRP A 587 24.51 -60.00 19.42
C TRP A 587 23.41 -58.98 19.22
N ARG A 588 23.74 -57.69 19.36
CA ARG A 588 22.84 -56.59 19.03
C ARG A 588 23.47 -55.78 17.91
N VAL A 589 22.72 -55.58 16.84
CA VAL A 589 23.16 -54.84 15.65
C VAL A 589 22.47 -53.47 15.66
N PRO A 590 23.23 -52.36 15.76
CA PRO A 590 22.66 -51.03 15.77
C PRO A 590 22.33 -50.57 14.35
N TYR A 591 21.15 -49.99 14.18
CA TYR A 591 20.74 -49.26 12.99
C TYR A 591 20.71 -47.78 13.32
N ASN A 592 21.47 -46.99 12.57
CA ASN A 592 21.57 -45.55 12.75
C ASN A 592 21.21 -44.85 11.44
N VAL A 593 20.59 -43.68 11.55
CA VAL A 593 20.39 -42.78 10.41
C VAL A 593 20.58 -41.34 10.88
N VAL A 594 21.17 -40.53 10.02
CA VAL A 594 21.34 -39.09 10.21
C VAL A 594 20.69 -38.42 9.00
N ASP A 595 19.86 -37.42 9.25
CA ASP A 595 19.25 -36.62 8.18
C ASP A 595 20.31 -35.75 7.47
N SER A 596 19.86 -34.87 6.56
CA SER A 596 20.77 -33.93 5.87
C SER A 596 21.25 -32.77 6.75
N ILE A 597 20.62 -32.51 7.88
CA ILE A 597 20.89 -31.35 8.76
C ILE A 597 21.75 -31.76 9.97
N GLY A 598 21.92 -33.06 10.20
CA GLY A 598 22.73 -33.65 11.27
C GLY A 598 21.91 -34.24 12.43
N ASN A 599 20.58 -34.21 12.37
CA ASN A 599 19.73 -34.83 13.38
C ASN A 599 19.86 -36.35 13.31
N ARG A 600 20.21 -36.94 14.45
CA ARG A 600 20.41 -38.38 14.57
C ARG A 600 19.14 -39.04 15.08
N ALA A 601 18.68 -40.07 14.38
CA ALA A 601 17.62 -40.93 14.90
C ALA A 601 18.11 -41.66 16.16
N ASP A 602 17.16 -42.02 17.02
CA ASP A 602 17.47 -42.92 18.12
C ASP A 602 17.90 -44.28 17.54
N THR A 603 19.02 -44.81 18.03
CA THR A 603 19.57 -46.08 17.55
C THR A 603 18.59 -47.21 17.83
N VAL A 604 18.15 -47.90 16.78
CA VAL A 604 17.30 -49.09 16.93
C VAL A 604 18.17 -50.32 16.82
N TRP A 605 17.95 -51.26 17.74
CA TRP A 605 18.76 -52.48 17.85
C TRP A 605 17.99 -53.68 17.31
N ARG A 606 18.66 -54.47 16.48
CA ARG A 606 18.20 -55.82 16.13
C ARG A 606 19.02 -56.84 16.88
N ASP A 607 18.34 -57.70 17.62
CA ASP A 607 18.95 -58.81 18.32
C ASP A 607 19.18 -59.97 17.34
N VAL A 608 20.34 -60.60 17.41
CA VAL A 608 20.76 -61.73 16.59
C VAL A 608 21.14 -62.86 17.53
N VAL A 609 20.50 -64.00 17.41
CA VAL A 609 20.72 -65.17 18.27
C VAL A 609 21.26 -66.31 17.41
N VAL A 610 22.39 -66.88 17.79
CA VAL A 610 22.93 -68.09 17.16
C VAL A 610 22.55 -69.29 18.02
N GLU A 611 21.66 -70.11 17.51
CA GLU A 611 21.17 -71.31 18.18
C GLU A 611 21.94 -72.52 17.65
N GLU A 612 22.77 -73.12 18.50
CA GLU A 612 23.47 -74.36 18.16
C GLU A 612 22.52 -75.55 18.36
N MET A 613 22.31 -76.32 17.29
CA MET A 613 21.45 -77.50 17.33
C MET A 613 22.27 -78.77 17.03
N SER A 614 21.86 -79.90 17.61
CA SER A 614 22.37 -81.20 17.17
C SER A 614 21.97 -81.45 15.72
N PHE A 615 22.66 -82.37 15.04
CA PHE A 615 22.35 -82.68 13.66
C PHE A 615 20.92 -83.26 13.54
N GLU A 616 20.50 -84.07 14.50
CA GLU A 616 19.17 -84.65 14.61
C GLU A 616 18.10 -83.56 14.79
N GLU A 617 18.33 -82.60 15.70
CA GLU A 617 17.43 -81.45 15.89
C GLU A 617 17.36 -80.57 14.65
N TYR A 618 18.49 -80.39 13.97
CA TYR A 618 18.58 -79.61 12.73
C TYR A 618 17.78 -80.26 11.60
N GLU A 619 17.89 -81.58 11.42
CA GLU A 619 17.12 -82.30 10.42
C GLU A 619 15.62 -82.28 10.72
N VAL A 620 15.22 -82.50 11.99
CA VAL A 620 13.82 -82.41 12.42
C VAL A 620 13.26 -81.02 12.16
N THR A 621 14.03 -79.98 12.50
CA THR A 621 13.63 -78.59 12.27
C THR A 621 13.51 -78.27 10.78
N LEU A 622 14.47 -78.72 9.96
CA LEU A 622 14.41 -78.55 8.50
C LEU A 622 13.18 -79.23 7.88
N ARG A 623 12.84 -80.45 8.31
CA ARG A 623 11.65 -81.17 7.83
C ARG A 623 10.37 -80.44 8.23
N LYS A 624 10.27 -80.02 9.50
CA LYS A 624 9.12 -79.25 9.99
C LYS A 624 8.95 -77.95 9.22
N ASP A 625 10.04 -77.22 9.04
CA ASP A 625 10.08 -75.98 8.27
C ASP A 625 9.68 -76.19 6.81
N PHE A 626 10.12 -77.29 6.18
CA PHE A 626 9.77 -77.64 4.81
C PHE A 626 8.28 -78.00 4.68
N ASP A 627 7.75 -78.77 5.63
CA ASP A 627 6.32 -79.13 5.66
C ASP A 627 5.44 -77.89 5.90
N GLU A 628 5.87 -76.99 6.77
CA GLU A 628 5.17 -75.73 7.06
C GLU A 628 5.25 -74.76 5.88
N GLU A 629 6.39 -74.68 5.19
CA GLU A 629 6.55 -73.92 3.95
C GLU A 629 5.66 -74.46 2.84
N LYS A 630 5.63 -75.78 2.67
CA LYS A 630 4.73 -76.44 1.71
C LYS A 630 3.26 -76.17 2.05
N ARG A 631 2.88 -76.22 3.33
CA ARG A 631 1.52 -75.88 3.78
C ARG A 631 1.18 -74.43 3.47
N ARG A 632 2.08 -73.49 3.77
CA ARG A 632 1.88 -72.06 3.50
C ARG A 632 1.81 -71.76 2.01
N ALA A 633 2.62 -72.41 1.19
CA ALA A 633 2.57 -72.28 -0.27
C ALA A 633 1.23 -72.79 -0.84
N VAL A 634 0.69 -73.87 -0.26
CA VAL A 634 -0.66 -74.37 -0.60
C VAL A 634 -1.72 -73.37 -0.16
N GLU A 635 -1.67 -72.86 1.06
CA GLU A 635 -2.63 -71.86 1.57
C GLU A 635 -2.59 -70.56 0.76
N GLU A 636 -1.41 -70.08 0.36
CA GLU A 636 -1.26 -68.89 -0.47
C GLU A 636 -1.77 -69.12 -1.90
N ALA A 637 -1.50 -70.29 -2.48
CA ALA A 637 -2.05 -70.67 -3.78
C ALA A 637 -3.59 -70.75 -3.73
N VAL A 638 -4.16 -71.30 -2.65
CA VAL A 638 -5.60 -71.34 -2.41
C VAL A 638 -6.14 -69.91 -2.26
N ALA A 639 -5.56 -69.09 -1.40
CA ALA A 639 -6.00 -67.71 -1.20
C ALA A 639 -5.93 -66.87 -2.49
N LYS A 640 -4.89 -67.07 -3.31
CA LYS A 640 -4.74 -66.42 -4.61
C LYS A 640 -5.80 -66.89 -5.60
N ALA A 641 -6.10 -68.20 -5.62
CA ALA A 641 -7.18 -68.75 -6.44
C ALA A 641 -8.55 -68.21 -5.99
N THR A 642 -8.83 -68.17 -4.69
CA THR A 642 -10.08 -67.63 -4.14
C THR A 642 -10.23 -66.13 -4.41
N ARG A 643 -9.15 -65.34 -4.28
CA ARG A 643 -9.18 -63.90 -4.64
C ARG A 643 -9.43 -63.69 -6.11
N LYS A 644 -8.84 -64.52 -6.98
CA LYS A 644 -9.08 -64.46 -8.42
C LYS A 644 -10.52 -64.81 -8.76
N GLU A 645 -11.08 -65.90 -8.20
CA GLU A 645 -12.49 -66.24 -8.39
C GLU A 645 -13.44 -65.16 -7.87
N LYS A 646 -13.13 -64.56 -6.70
CA LYS A 646 -13.93 -63.47 -6.14
C LYS A 646 -13.86 -62.22 -7.02
N GLY A 647 -12.67 -61.85 -7.50
CA GLY A 647 -12.49 -60.74 -8.44
C GLY A 647 -13.21 -60.98 -9.78
N ASP A 648 -13.11 -62.19 -10.34
CA ASP A 648 -13.80 -62.58 -11.57
C ASP A 648 -15.34 -62.56 -11.38
N CYS A 649 -15.82 -62.89 -10.18
CA CYS A 649 -17.24 -62.83 -9.82
C CYS A 649 -17.72 -61.37 -9.65
N GLU A 650 -16.98 -60.55 -8.91
CA GLU A 650 -17.26 -59.12 -8.73
C GLU A 650 -17.23 -58.37 -10.08
N GLU A 651 -16.27 -58.70 -10.97
CA GLU A 651 -16.21 -58.12 -12.32
C GLU A 651 -17.39 -58.59 -13.20
N LYS A 652 -17.84 -59.84 -13.07
CA LYS A 652 -19.05 -60.34 -13.75
C LYS A 652 -20.32 -59.62 -13.28
N VAL A 653 -20.46 -59.40 -11.97
CA VAL A 653 -21.57 -58.63 -11.39
C VAL A 653 -21.53 -57.20 -11.92
N ARG A 654 -20.35 -56.55 -11.93
CA ARG A 654 -20.19 -55.20 -12.48
C ARG A 654 -20.55 -55.11 -13.96
N ARG A 655 -20.18 -56.11 -14.77
CA ARG A 655 -20.56 -56.18 -16.20
C ARG A 655 -22.07 -56.41 -16.41
N LEU A 656 -22.74 -57.14 -15.52
CA LEU A 656 -24.19 -57.33 -15.57
C LEU A 656 -24.93 -56.04 -15.17
N GLU A 657 -24.44 -55.32 -14.15
CA GLU A 657 -24.98 -54.02 -13.73
C GLU A 657 -24.73 -52.90 -14.77
N GLU A 658 -23.58 -52.92 -15.45
CA GLU A 658 -23.26 -51.96 -16.53
C GLU A 658 -23.98 -52.29 -17.86
N GLY A 659 -24.40 -53.54 -18.07
CA GLY A 659 -25.09 -54.01 -19.29
C GLY A 659 -26.61 -53.74 -19.34
N GLU A 660 -27.25 -53.45 -18.20
CA GLU A 660 -28.72 -53.33 -18.11
C GLU A 660 -29.26 -51.88 -18.26
N ARG A 661 -28.43 -50.93 -18.73
CA ARG A 661 -28.82 -49.53 -18.91
C ARG A 661 -29.21 -49.12 -20.34
N VAL A 662 -29.47 -50.09 -21.22
CA VAL A 662 -29.95 -49.82 -22.59
C VAL A 662 -31.34 -50.39 -22.83
N LYS A 663 -32.31 -49.49 -22.78
CA LYS A 663 -33.63 -49.49 -23.45
C LYS A 663 -34.64 -50.57 -23.03
N GLY A 664 -35.67 -50.13 -22.31
CA GLY A 664 -37.01 -50.72 -22.44
C GLY A 664 -37.82 -50.65 -21.16
N GLY A 665 -38.77 -49.72 -21.09
CA GLY A 665 -39.73 -49.63 -20.00
C GLY A 665 -40.64 -50.86 -19.95
N GLY A 666 -40.98 -51.30 -18.74
CA GLY A 666 -41.94 -52.37 -18.53
C GLY A 666 -41.97 -52.80 -17.08
N ARG A 667 -43.02 -52.36 -16.37
CA ARG A 667 -43.36 -52.83 -15.02
C ARG A 667 -43.49 -54.35 -15.04
N ASN A 668 -42.64 -55.06 -14.30
CA ASN A 668 -43.11 -56.19 -13.50
C ASN A 668 -42.12 -56.55 -12.39
N SER A 669 -42.69 -56.73 -11.22
CA SER A 669 -42.03 -57.23 -10.02
C SER A 669 -41.66 -58.71 -10.14
N ASN A 670 -40.75 -59.11 -9.26
CA ASN A 670 -40.48 -60.47 -8.78
C ASN A 670 -39.49 -61.38 -9.55
N LYS A 671 -38.51 -61.82 -8.73
CA LYS A 671 -37.66 -63.03 -8.84
C LYS A 671 -36.39 -62.92 -9.71
N CYS A 672 -35.34 -62.32 -9.15
CA CYS A 672 -34.02 -62.95 -9.21
C CYS A 672 -33.94 -64.00 -8.10
N ALA A 673 -33.86 -65.27 -8.50
CA ALA A 673 -33.60 -66.38 -7.61
C ALA A 673 -32.30 -66.12 -6.84
N LYS A 674 -32.36 -66.20 -5.51
CA LYS A 674 -31.18 -66.29 -4.65
C LYS A 674 -30.25 -67.37 -5.22
N CYS A 675 -28.97 -67.03 -5.41
CA CYS A 675 -27.94 -68.04 -5.56
C CYS A 675 -28.10 -69.08 -4.43
N PRO A 676 -28.04 -70.39 -4.73
CA PRO A 676 -28.07 -71.39 -3.67
C PRO A 676 -26.94 -71.08 -2.69
N PRO A 677 -27.20 -71.08 -1.36
CA PRO A 677 -26.13 -70.94 -0.40
C PRO A 677 -25.09 -72.03 -0.67
N PRO A 678 -23.79 -71.75 -0.51
CA PRO A 678 -22.76 -72.76 -0.66
C PRO A 678 -23.12 -73.96 0.22
N PRO A 679 -22.93 -75.20 -0.26
CA PRO A 679 -23.20 -76.38 0.54
C PRO A 679 -22.40 -76.25 1.84
N LYS A 680 -23.10 -76.30 2.98
CA LYS A 680 -22.46 -76.36 4.30
C LYS A 680 -21.65 -77.65 4.34
N CYS A 681 -20.32 -77.52 4.30
CA CYS A 681 -19.45 -78.63 4.65
C CYS A 681 -19.76 -79.03 6.11
N PRO A 682 -19.96 -80.32 6.41
CA PRO A 682 -20.16 -80.75 7.79
C PRO A 682 -18.93 -80.43 8.63
N ASP A 683 -19.15 -79.98 9.86
CA ASP A 683 -18.09 -79.76 10.84
C ASP A 683 -17.39 -81.09 11.14
N PHE A 684 -16.07 -81.13 10.89
CA PHE A 684 -15.23 -82.31 11.07
C PHE A 684 -14.70 -82.38 12.49
N ASP A 685 -15.49 -82.91 13.42
CA ASP A 685 -14.98 -83.37 14.70
C ASP A 685 -14.61 -84.87 14.62
N GLY A 686 -13.30 -85.12 14.55
CA GLY A 686 -12.67 -86.33 15.07
C GLY A 686 -12.91 -87.66 14.34
N LYS A 687 -12.41 -87.80 13.10
CA LYS A 687 -12.19 -89.14 12.50
C LYS A 687 -10.82 -89.26 11.81
N ASP A 688 -10.36 -90.51 11.76
CA ASP A 688 -9.04 -90.97 11.33
C ASP A 688 -8.79 -90.85 9.81
N ASP A 689 -7.51 -90.69 9.45
CA ASP A 689 -7.01 -90.35 8.10
C ASP A 689 -7.48 -91.28 6.95
N ASN A 690 -7.98 -92.47 7.26
CA ASN A 690 -8.51 -93.40 6.26
C ASN A 690 -9.94 -93.06 5.79
N GLY A 691 -10.74 -92.38 6.62
CA GLY A 691 -12.07 -91.87 6.23
C GLY A 691 -11.97 -90.73 5.22
N LEU A 692 -11.03 -89.81 5.45
CA LEU A 692 -10.82 -88.62 4.61
C LEU A 692 -10.40 -88.98 3.17
N ARG A 693 -9.59 -90.03 2.99
CA ARG A 693 -9.16 -90.51 1.66
C ARG A 693 -10.26 -91.18 0.84
N LYS A 694 -11.29 -91.74 1.48
CA LYS A 694 -12.40 -92.44 0.80
C LYS A 694 -13.45 -91.45 0.29
N GLU A 695 -13.70 -90.35 1.02
CA GLU A 695 -14.63 -89.30 0.59
C GLU A 695 -14.00 -88.29 -0.39
N LEU A 696 -12.68 -88.03 -0.32
CA LEU A 696 -12.00 -87.22 -1.33
C LEU A 696 -12.07 -87.84 -2.74
N ARG A 697 -12.15 -89.18 -2.83
CA ARG A 697 -12.37 -89.89 -4.11
C ARG A 697 -13.83 -89.80 -4.59
N ALA A 698 -14.80 -89.67 -3.69
CA ALA A 698 -16.19 -89.44 -4.07
C ALA A 698 -16.39 -88.04 -4.65
N CYS A 699 -15.77 -87.02 -4.06
CA CYS A 699 -15.85 -85.64 -4.55
C CYS A 699 -15.10 -85.42 -5.89
N GLN A 700 -14.02 -86.17 -6.15
CA GLN A 700 -13.33 -86.17 -7.45
C GLN A 700 -14.09 -86.91 -8.56
N SER A 701 -14.99 -87.84 -8.20
CA SER A 701 -15.88 -88.52 -9.15
C SER A 701 -16.92 -87.55 -9.72
N ASP A 702 -17.53 -86.72 -8.86
CA ASP A 702 -18.61 -85.80 -9.25
C ASP A 702 -18.11 -84.62 -10.10
N LEU A 703 -16.85 -84.21 -9.96
CA LEU A 703 -16.18 -83.22 -10.82
C LEU A 703 -15.86 -83.76 -12.23
N GLY A 704 -15.80 -85.09 -12.39
CA GLY A 704 -15.60 -85.75 -13.69
C GLY A 704 -16.83 -85.65 -14.60
N ASP A 705 -18.03 -85.67 -14.02
CA ASP A 705 -19.29 -85.66 -14.77
C ASP A 705 -19.68 -84.27 -15.28
N VAL A 706 -19.26 -83.19 -14.61
CA VAL A 706 -19.42 -81.80 -15.10
C VAL A 706 -18.53 -81.54 -16.33
N LYS A 707 -17.37 -82.21 -16.44
CA LYS A 707 -16.44 -82.04 -17.55
C LYS A 707 -16.89 -82.75 -18.84
N ARG A 708 -17.76 -83.76 -18.74
CA ARG A 708 -18.41 -84.42 -19.90
C ARG A 708 -19.62 -83.68 -20.46
N SER A 709 -20.22 -82.76 -19.71
CA SER A 709 -21.36 -81.94 -20.18
C SER A 709 -20.96 -80.78 -21.09
N LEU A 710 -19.69 -80.33 -21.02
CA LEU A 710 -19.20 -79.14 -21.74
C LEU A 710 -18.50 -79.44 -23.08
N THR A 711 -18.36 -80.70 -23.48
CA THR A 711 -17.64 -81.08 -24.72
C THR A 711 -18.55 -81.44 -25.90
N ASP A 712 -19.88 -81.33 -25.77
CA ASP A 712 -20.84 -81.78 -26.80
C ASP A 712 -21.56 -80.65 -27.58
N ARG A 713 -21.03 -79.42 -27.56
CA ARG A 713 -21.51 -78.34 -28.43
C ARG A 713 -20.36 -77.53 -28.99
N THR A 714 -19.84 -77.94 -30.15
CA THR A 714 -19.38 -77.06 -31.25
C THR A 714 -18.84 -77.92 -32.40
N ASN A 715 -19.74 -78.40 -33.23
CA ASN A 715 -19.45 -78.82 -34.60
C ASN A 715 -20.61 -78.32 -35.45
N GLU A 716 -20.46 -77.14 -36.05
CA GLU A 716 -21.07 -76.73 -37.34
C GLU A 716 -20.79 -75.26 -37.64
N SER A 717 -20.43 -74.99 -38.90
CA SER A 717 -20.25 -73.70 -39.60
C SER A 717 -19.09 -72.81 -39.11
N GLY A 718 -18.04 -72.50 -39.88
CA GLY A 718 -17.90 -72.42 -41.33
C GLY A 718 -17.99 -70.96 -41.79
N GLY A 719 -16.87 -70.36 -42.23
CA GLY A 719 -16.91 -69.17 -43.09
C GLY A 719 -15.86 -68.08 -42.81
N GLY A 720 -14.81 -68.07 -43.64
CA GLY A 720 -14.33 -66.88 -44.36
C GLY A 720 -13.55 -65.79 -43.61
N GLY A 721 -12.30 -65.55 -44.02
CA GLY A 721 -11.63 -64.30 -43.67
C GLY A 721 -10.12 -64.29 -43.90
N ARG A 722 -9.72 -64.01 -45.14
CA ARG A 722 -8.35 -63.79 -45.64
C ARG A 722 -7.67 -62.54 -45.05
N GLY A 723 -6.34 -62.61 -44.91
CA GLY A 723 -5.38 -61.50 -45.00
C GLY A 723 -4.80 -61.05 -43.66
N GLY A 724 -3.50 -60.89 -43.43
CA GLY A 724 -2.31 -61.01 -44.29
C GLY A 724 -1.14 -60.24 -43.64
N GLY A 725 0.07 -60.82 -43.67
CA GLY A 725 1.38 -60.19 -43.46
C GLY A 725 1.77 -59.87 -42.00
N GLY A 726 2.93 -60.23 -41.44
CA GLY A 726 4.18 -60.76 -42.00
C GLY A 726 5.34 -59.78 -41.79
N GLY A 727 6.34 -60.18 -40.99
CA GLY A 727 7.69 -59.59 -40.87
C GLY A 727 7.81 -58.40 -39.89
N ASP A 728 8.87 -58.21 -39.12
CA ASP A 728 10.11 -58.97 -38.96
C ASP A 728 10.78 -58.57 -37.63
N LYS A 729 11.52 -59.52 -37.05
CA LYS A 729 12.56 -59.29 -36.06
C LYS A 729 13.85 -59.06 -36.83
N THR A 730 14.53 -57.91 -36.65
CA THR A 730 16.00 -57.72 -36.65
C THR A 730 16.35 -56.24 -36.85
N LEU A 731 16.90 -55.56 -35.84
CA LEU A 731 17.94 -54.52 -35.97
C LEU A 731 18.25 -53.93 -34.58
N ALA A 732 19.18 -54.57 -33.86
CA ALA A 732 19.83 -54.01 -32.68
C ALA A 732 21.32 -54.37 -32.76
N SER A 733 22.05 -53.66 -33.63
CA SER A 733 23.51 -53.70 -33.74
C SER A 733 23.95 -52.74 -34.84
N THR A 734 24.08 -51.44 -34.53
CA THR A 734 25.00 -50.44 -35.13
C THR A 734 24.56 -49.04 -34.67
N LEU A 735 25.06 -48.59 -33.51
CA LEU A 735 24.88 -47.19 -33.05
C LEU A 735 25.94 -46.80 -32.01
N GLU A 736 27.22 -47.15 -32.24
CA GLU A 736 28.33 -46.78 -31.34
C GLU A 736 29.40 -45.84 -31.93
N GLU A 737 29.32 -45.36 -33.17
CA GLU A 737 30.41 -44.55 -33.75
C GLU A 737 30.12 -43.05 -34.00
N ILE A 738 28.97 -42.48 -33.59
CA ILE A 738 28.66 -41.06 -33.87
C ILE A 738 28.71 -40.14 -32.63
N PHE A 739 28.94 -40.69 -31.42
CA PHE A 739 28.86 -39.90 -30.19
C PHE A 739 30.03 -38.93 -29.85
N PRO A 740 31.29 -39.08 -30.35
CA PRO A 740 32.36 -38.18 -29.90
C PRO A 740 32.43 -36.83 -30.64
N LEU A 741 31.80 -36.70 -31.81
CA LEU A 741 31.83 -35.45 -32.60
C LEU A 741 30.81 -34.40 -32.15
N PHE A 742 29.70 -34.84 -31.55
CA PHE A 742 28.66 -33.94 -31.04
C PHE A 742 29.05 -33.27 -29.70
N LEU A 743 29.87 -33.95 -28.88
CA LEU A 743 30.31 -33.40 -27.59
C LEU A 743 31.34 -32.28 -27.75
N ILE A 744 32.20 -32.34 -28.78
CA ILE A 744 33.23 -31.33 -29.06
C ILE A 744 32.59 -30.04 -29.60
N LEU A 745 31.52 -30.14 -30.41
CA LEU A 745 30.77 -28.98 -30.90
C LEU A 745 29.95 -28.29 -29.79
N MET A 746 29.46 -29.04 -28.80
CA MET A 746 28.74 -28.48 -27.65
C MET A 746 29.66 -27.80 -26.64
N LEU A 747 30.90 -28.26 -26.48
CA LEU A 747 31.89 -27.63 -25.58
C LEU A 747 32.53 -26.37 -26.20
N GLY A 748 32.64 -26.29 -27.53
CA GLY A 748 33.20 -25.11 -28.23
C GLY A 748 32.27 -23.89 -28.28
N SER A 749 30.95 -24.07 -28.23
CA SER A 749 30.00 -22.94 -28.28
C SER A 749 29.86 -22.22 -26.94
N SER A 750 30.07 -22.92 -25.82
CA SER A 750 29.94 -22.35 -24.48
C SER A 750 31.12 -21.45 -24.08
N THR A 751 32.32 -21.69 -24.62
CA THR A 751 33.52 -20.86 -24.35
C THR A 751 33.52 -19.56 -25.15
N LEU A 752 32.97 -19.57 -26.37
CA LEU A 752 32.83 -18.37 -27.20
C LEU A 752 31.80 -17.38 -26.62
N GLY A 753 30.70 -17.89 -26.05
CA GLY A 753 29.71 -17.06 -25.35
C GLY A 753 30.26 -16.37 -24.10
N LEU A 754 31.13 -17.06 -23.34
CA LEU A 754 31.79 -16.48 -22.17
C LEU A 754 32.79 -15.37 -22.56
N LEU A 755 33.52 -15.55 -23.67
CA LEU A 755 34.47 -14.57 -24.17
C LEU A 755 33.78 -13.27 -24.63
N VAL A 756 32.60 -13.37 -25.27
CA VAL A 756 31.80 -12.21 -25.68
C VAL A 756 31.23 -11.46 -24.47
N LEU A 757 30.80 -12.18 -23.42
CA LEU A 757 30.32 -11.57 -22.16
C LEU A 757 31.43 -10.85 -21.38
N VAL A 758 32.65 -11.41 -21.38
CA VAL A 758 33.83 -10.77 -20.77
C VAL A 758 34.24 -9.51 -21.55
N LEU A 759 34.21 -9.55 -22.88
CA LEU A 759 34.51 -8.38 -23.73
C LEU A 759 33.43 -7.29 -23.63
N GLN A 760 32.16 -7.63 -23.41
CA GLN A 760 31.10 -6.66 -23.17
C GLN A 760 31.23 -5.96 -21.80
N ARG A 761 31.65 -6.68 -20.75
CA ARG A 761 31.92 -6.06 -19.44
C ARG A 761 33.18 -5.19 -19.42
N ALA A 762 34.21 -5.54 -20.21
CA ALA A 762 35.41 -4.71 -20.34
C ALA A 762 35.13 -3.33 -20.97
N LYS A 763 34.10 -3.22 -21.83
CA LYS A 763 33.71 -1.97 -22.48
C LYS A 763 33.00 -0.97 -21.53
N SER A 764 32.30 -1.46 -20.51
CA SER A 764 31.62 -0.60 -19.52
C SER A 764 32.54 -0.01 -18.46
N VAL A 765 33.74 -0.58 -18.25
CA VAL A 765 34.73 -0.07 -17.29
C VAL A 765 35.62 1.02 -17.91
N LEU A 766 35.67 1.12 -19.24
CA LEU A 766 36.57 2.03 -19.98
C LEU A 766 35.94 3.37 -20.37
N MET A 767 34.66 3.62 -20.10
CA MET A 767 34.02 4.91 -20.36
C MET A 767 33.31 5.44 -19.09
N GLY A 768 34.12 5.99 -18.19
CA GLY A 768 33.63 6.81 -17.08
C GLY A 768 33.35 8.24 -17.54
N THR A 769 32.07 8.62 -17.59
CA THR A 769 31.64 10.03 -17.60
C THR A 769 30.55 10.21 -16.56
N SER A 770 30.79 11.12 -15.61
CA SER A 770 29.89 11.53 -14.53
C SER A 770 28.54 12.02 -15.07
N GLY A 771 27.46 11.33 -14.70
CA GLY A 771 26.09 11.71 -15.02
C GLY A 771 25.25 11.81 -13.75
N VAL A 772 24.79 13.03 -13.46
CA VAL A 772 23.80 13.34 -12.41
C VAL A 772 22.47 12.66 -12.77
N VAL A 773 22.01 11.75 -11.91
CA VAL A 773 20.71 11.08 -12.06
C VAL A 773 19.61 12.00 -11.55
N ARG A 774 18.80 12.54 -12.46
CA ARG A 774 17.60 13.34 -12.20
C ARG A 774 16.43 12.35 -12.02
N GLY A 775 15.95 12.18 -10.79
CA GLY A 775 14.78 11.35 -10.47
C GLY A 775 13.50 11.97 -11.01
N LYS A 776 12.76 11.21 -11.83
CA LYS A 776 11.56 11.66 -12.57
C LYS A 776 10.24 11.42 -11.82
N GLY A 777 10.31 11.13 -10.51
CA GLY A 777 9.19 10.64 -9.70
C GLY A 777 8.44 11.70 -8.89
N ASP A 778 9.04 12.87 -8.65
CA ASP A 778 8.47 13.88 -7.73
C ASP A 778 7.49 14.85 -8.43
N ASP A 779 7.61 15.04 -9.74
CA ASP A 779 6.77 15.99 -10.50
C ASP A 779 5.33 15.50 -10.72
N GLU A 780 5.10 14.18 -10.76
CA GLU A 780 3.76 13.61 -11.03
C GLU A 780 2.87 13.58 -9.77
N ARG A 781 3.47 13.60 -8.57
CA ARG A 781 2.74 13.69 -7.29
C ARG A 781 2.28 15.12 -6.99
N ALA A 782 3.05 16.13 -7.42
CA ALA A 782 2.65 17.54 -7.30
C ALA A 782 1.48 17.92 -8.24
N SER A 783 1.40 17.33 -9.43
CA SER A 783 0.35 17.66 -10.42
C SER A 783 -1.06 17.17 -10.05
N ASN A 784 -1.20 16.15 -9.19
CA ASN A 784 -2.50 15.59 -8.82
C ASN A 784 -3.20 16.35 -7.68
N LEU A 785 -2.50 17.25 -6.98
CA LEU A 785 -3.03 18.03 -5.86
C LEU A 785 -3.75 19.33 -6.28
N ALA A 786 -3.63 19.77 -7.54
CA ALA A 786 -4.18 21.05 -8.01
C ALA A 786 -5.65 21.01 -8.50
N LYS A 787 -6.33 19.84 -8.48
CA LYS A 787 -7.66 19.67 -9.11
C LYS A 787 -8.87 19.77 -8.17
N SER A 788 -8.70 20.10 -6.88
CA SER A 788 -9.84 20.28 -5.97
C SER A 788 -9.65 21.52 -5.08
N VAL A 789 -9.87 22.70 -5.63
CA VAL A 789 -9.95 23.94 -4.84
C VAL A 789 -11.21 24.69 -5.24
N THR A 790 -12.21 24.66 -4.35
CA THR A 790 -13.44 25.44 -4.48
C THR A 790 -13.33 26.64 -3.56
N TYR A 791 -13.43 27.86 -4.11
CA TYR A 791 -13.44 29.09 -3.33
C TYR A 791 -14.87 29.44 -2.93
N HIS A 792 -15.12 29.63 -1.63
CA HIS A 792 -16.25 30.40 -1.13
C HIS A 792 -15.74 31.76 -0.69
N SER A 793 -15.77 32.73 -1.60
CA SER A 793 -15.82 34.14 -1.19
C SER A 793 -17.30 34.46 -0.95
N PRO A 794 -17.71 34.95 0.22
CA PRO A 794 -19.04 35.49 0.38
C PRO A 794 -19.12 36.71 -0.55
N ARG A 795 -19.79 36.55 -1.70
CA ARG A 795 -20.26 37.72 -2.43
C ARG A 795 -21.20 38.45 -1.49
N HIS A 796 -20.80 39.64 -1.05
CA HIS A 796 -21.71 40.60 -0.44
C HIS A 796 -22.84 40.89 -1.42
N GLY A 797 -23.95 40.16 -1.28
CA GLY A 797 -25.22 40.54 -1.86
C GLY A 797 -25.72 41.75 -1.11
N THR A 798 -25.89 42.87 -1.80
CA THR A 798 -26.62 44.04 -1.30
C THR A 798 -28.09 43.64 -1.10
N GLY A 799 -28.39 43.06 0.06
CA GLY A 799 -29.73 42.69 0.48
C GLY A 799 -30.36 43.82 1.30
N SER A 800 -31.38 44.46 0.74
CA SER A 800 -32.27 45.38 1.46
C SER A 800 -32.93 44.67 2.64
N VAL A 801 -32.73 45.19 3.84
CA VAL A 801 -33.37 44.74 5.07
C VAL A 801 -34.88 45.04 5.01
N SER A 802 -35.71 43.99 5.00
CA SER A 802 -37.13 44.10 5.32
C SER A 802 -37.36 43.51 6.70
N VAL A 803 -37.80 44.36 7.63
CA VAL A 803 -38.24 44.00 8.97
C VAL A 803 -39.57 43.24 8.87
N ASN A 804 -39.67 42.05 9.49
CA ASN A 804 -40.92 41.53 10.06
C ASN A 804 -40.61 40.39 11.05
N GLY A 805 -41.35 40.40 12.17
CA GLY A 805 -41.09 39.57 13.34
C GLY A 805 -41.84 38.24 13.41
N SER A 806 -41.50 37.51 14.48
CA SER A 806 -42.27 36.48 15.19
C SER A 806 -42.60 35.18 14.45
N THR A 807 -41.99 34.05 14.85
CA THR A 807 -42.60 32.99 15.70
C THR A 807 -41.71 31.74 15.78
N ALA A 808 -41.75 31.09 16.93
CA ALA A 808 -41.05 29.85 17.25
C ALA A 808 -41.62 28.64 16.49
N GLY A 809 -40.73 27.72 16.07
CA GLY A 809 -41.11 26.45 15.45
C GLY A 809 -40.02 25.38 15.65
N THR A 810 -40.37 24.37 16.44
CA THR A 810 -39.61 23.14 16.72
C THR A 810 -39.55 22.23 15.49
N VAL A 811 -38.38 21.69 15.13
CA VAL A 811 -38.23 20.68 14.06
C VAL A 811 -37.36 19.50 14.52
N GLN A 812 -37.93 18.30 14.42
CA GLN A 812 -37.29 16.99 14.61
C GLN A 812 -36.31 16.64 13.47
N PRO A 813 -35.30 15.79 13.70
CA PRO A 813 -34.37 15.36 12.67
C PRO A 813 -34.94 14.21 11.80
N GLN A 814 -34.86 14.37 10.49
CA GLN A 814 -35.06 13.30 9.50
C GLN A 814 -33.70 12.65 9.17
N THR A 815 -33.69 11.32 9.22
CA THR A 815 -32.63 10.43 8.71
C THR A 815 -32.65 10.36 7.18
N PRO A 816 -31.49 10.34 6.50
CA PRO A 816 -31.42 9.89 5.12
C PRO A 816 -30.86 8.47 4.99
N GLN A 817 -31.44 7.82 3.99
CA GLN A 817 -31.41 6.40 3.68
C GLN A 817 -30.13 5.97 2.95
N SER A 818 -29.80 4.71 3.18
CA SER A 818 -28.89 3.81 2.46
C SER A 818 -28.88 3.99 0.93
N ALA A 819 -27.69 4.17 0.36
CA ALA A 819 -27.44 4.11 -1.07
C ALA A 819 -26.67 2.82 -1.44
N ARG A 820 -27.23 2.16 -2.46
CA ARG A 820 -26.89 0.87 -3.06
C ARG A 820 -25.49 0.81 -3.66
N SER A 821 -24.89 -0.37 -3.47
CA SER A 821 -23.69 -0.91 -4.12
C SER A 821 -23.86 -1.13 -5.62
N GLY A 822 -22.93 -0.58 -6.41
CA GLY A 822 -22.75 -0.86 -7.83
C GLY A 822 -21.57 -1.80 -8.06
N VAL A 823 -21.86 -2.96 -8.64
CA VAL A 823 -20.92 -4.02 -9.01
C VAL A 823 -20.26 -3.65 -10.35
N PHE A 824 -18.92 -3.65 -10.41
CA PHE A 824 -18.15 -3.58 -11.66
C PHE A 824 -17.29 -4.85 -11.82
N SER A 825 -17.45 -5.53 -12.96
CA SER A 825 -16.64 -6.69 -13.38
C SER A 825 -15.31 -6.25 -14.01
N PRO A 826 -14.21 -7.00 -13.83
CA PRO A 826 -12.91 -6.63 -14.39
C PRO A 826 -12.65 -7.25 -15.76
N GLY A 827 -12.04 -6.44 -16.64
CA GLY A 827 -11.53 -6.84 -17.95
C GLY A 827 -10.21 -7.61 -17.87
N SER A 828 -10.01 -8.46 -18.86
CA SER A 828 -8.92 -9.41 -19.04
C SER A 828 -7.66 -8.84 -19.71
N VAL A 829 -6.55 -9.58 -19.55
CA VAL A 829 -5.37 -9.77 -20.42
C VAL A 829 -4.05 -9.17 -19.92
N GLY A 830 -3.03 -10.04 -19.82
CA GLY A 830 -1.61 -9.68 -19.82
C GLY A 830 -0.66 -10.67 -19.13
N SER A 831 -0.39 -11.83 -19.74
CA SER A 831 0.66 -12.77 -19.29
C SER A 831 2.07 -12.20 -19.53
N ALA A 832 2.91 -12.15 -18.50
CA ALA A 832 4.35 -11.91 -18.62
C ALA A 832 5.14 -12.98 -17.86
N LYS A 833 6.16 -13.53 -18.55
CA LYS A 833 7.03 -14.64 -18.13
C LYS A 833 8.04 -14.21 -17.05
N SER A 834 8.27 -15.12 -16.11
CA SER A 834 9.25 -15.06 -15.02
C SER A 834 10.69 -15.23 -15.53
N MET A 835 11.59 -14.34 -15.11
CA MET A 835 13.06 -14.50 -15.21
C MET A 835 13.60 -14.77 -13.80
N GLN A 836 14.24 -15.93 -13.63
CA GLN A 836 15.03 -16.29 -12.45
C GLN A 836 16.47 -15.76 -12.64
N SER A 837 16.99 -15.06 -11.63
CA SER A 837 18.40 -14.69 -11.52
C SER A 837 19.08 -15.52 -10.43
N PRO A 838 20.31 -16.04 -10.64
CA PRO A 838 21.04 -16.82 -9.66
C PRO A 838 21.88 -15.95 -8.71
N ALA A 839 22.02 -16.44 -7.48
CA ALA A 839 22.86 -15.89 -6.43
C ALA A 839 24.36 -16.11 -6.71
N SER A 840 25.17 -15.08 -6.50
CA SER A 840 26.64 -15.14 -6.52
C SER A 840 27.19 -15.14 -5.10
N TYR A 841 27.86 -16.23 -4.73
CA TYR A 841 28.70 -16.34 -3.54
C TYR A 841 30.00 -15.55 -3.76
N ASN A 842 30.32 -14.61 -2.87
CA ASN A 842 31.65 -14.03 -2.73
C ASN A 842 32.35 -14.65 -1.52
N LEU A 843 33.38 -15.45 -1.79
CA LEU A 843 34.40 -15.87 -0.83
C LEU A 843 35.47 -14.78 -0.75
N SER A 844 35.69 -14.22 0.43
CA SER A 844 36.85 -13.38 0.74
C SER A 844 37.86 -14.18 1.60
N PRO A 845 39.17 -13.96 1.42
CA PRO A 845 40.20 -14.80 2.00
C PRO A 845 40.53 -14.44 3.46
N ILE A 846 40.84 -15.49 4.21
CA ILE A 846 41.37 -15.46 5.58
C ILE A 846 42.84 -15.02 5.54
N THR A 847 43.19 -14.01 6.35
CA THR A 847 44.56 -13.84 6.86
C THR A 847 44.54 -13.52 8.36
N PRO A 848 45.55 -13.99 9.13
CA PRO A 848 45.48 -14.08 10.58
C PRO A 848 46.16 -12.88 11.26
N SER A 849 45.66 -12.47 12.44
CA SER A 849 46.41 -11.64 13.40
C SER A 849 45.82 -11.85 14.80
N ARG A 850 46.46 -12.64 15.66
CA ARG A 850 47.53 -12.27 16.61
C ARG A 850 46.97 -11.70 17.92
N MET A 851 46.96 -12.56 18.95
CA MET A 851 46.84 -12.20 20.36
C MET A 851 47.92 -11.17 20.77
N SER A 852 47.52 -10.14 21.52
CA SER A 852 48.27 -9.70 22.71
C SER A 852 47.39 -8.86 23.63
N LYS A 853 47.58 -9.11 24.93
CA LYS A 853 46.96 -8.55 26.14
C LYS A 853 47.09 -7.02 26.27
N ARG A 854 46.05 -6.35 26.78
CA ARG A 854 45.96 -5.91 28.19
C ARG A 854 44.52 -5.53 28.53
#